data_AF-A0A562RM33-F1
#
_entry.id   AF-A0A562RM33-F1
#
_cell.length_a   1.000
_cell.length_b   1.000
_cell.length_c   1.000
_cell.angle_alpha   90.00
_cell.angle_beta   90.00
_cell.angle_gamma   90.00
#
_symmetry.space_group_name_H-M   'P 1'
#
loop_
_entity.id
_entity.type
_entity.pdbx_description
1 polymer ?
#
loop_
_entity_poly.entity_id
_entity_poly.type
_entity_poly.pdbx_seq_one_letter_code
_entity_poly.pdbx_strand_id
1 'polypeptide(L)'
;MQSSTRAVVIATSFAVLLWGCGSSSDSADSASGPVILAQPASAMVIAGSNGVLSVIASGTGLAYQWYLDGSAIAGASSATYTATAAGTYYVVVTSTEGSVTSDNAVISLTSAPVITADPSSATILTGTSQVLAVAADGSDLAYQWYRDGSAIDGATQATCAASAAGSYTVVVSNAAGSATSVAALIVVSSQVTAPVIATQPAAQTVNAGTGVTLSVVVNGVSVAYQWYRNDVAIAGATERTYAITTANASSAGTYKVVVTNTAGSATSAAVPLTVNVTSAGANTAGVVSAAEAFLATLSTAQKTVATDATSATTVLFDYALANANQWTNLPGSRHGLRLNAATLSTAQLAAANAVIAKALSATGITLLNELRAADTVLATAQGTAGGSGMPGGGTAPADGTGAPPTGAIPADGTGTPPTGTIPTDGGGTPPTGTGGMAALGYGSDLYSIAFVGTPSATSPWMLQVAGHHLAYNITYNTGKVSATPAFIGVEPPNWTVAADGTVTVTSPAGSAGTAHAPMERQRAAVYNLAESIYAEATTKAAAKLAGTFTDVIMGASGNSDANFRALVYPTSGRGLQYAAMNATQKGYVRAAIAAWVDTQQADVAAALLGDYLADDALADTYVGYGVGQNGVKADFSAYPNSLSSPLEAQRSYLRIDGPRVWIEFVVQQGVVYGTNVHYHTIWRDKTADYGGSF
;
A
#
# COMPACT_ATOMS: atom_id res chain seq x y z
N MET A 1 -16.85 -6.50 -72.58
CA MET A 1 -16.40 -7.42 -73.65
C MET A 1 -17.31 -8.64 -73.62
N GLN A 2 -17.85 -9.04 -74.77
CA GLN A 2 -18.70 -10.22 -74.91
C GLN A 2 -17.97 -11.46 -74.38
N SER A 3 -18.49 -12.08 -73.32
CA SER A 3 -17.97 -13.34 -72.79
C SER A 3 -19.03 -14.41 -73.04
N SER A 4 -18.65 -15.35 -73.91
CA SER A 4 -19.38 -16.56 -74.27
C SER A 4 -19.54 -17.47 -73.05
N THR A 5 -20.76 -17.61 -72.54
CA THR A 5 -21.08 -18.63 -71.53
C THR A 5 -21.32 -19.96 -72.26
N ARG A 6 -20.28 -20.79 -72.33
CA ARG A 6 -20.41 -22.18 -72.74
C ARG A 6 -21.31 -22.89 -71.73
N ALA A 7 -22.53 -23.22 -72.15
CA ALA A 7 -23.40 -24.15 -71.44
C ALA A 7 -22.73 -25.53 -71.43
N VAL A 8 -22.23 -25.96 -70.28
CA VAL A 8 -21.84 -27.36 -70.05
C VAL A 8 -23.14 -28.14 -69.89
N VAL A 9 -23.63 -28.68 -71.01
CA VAL A 9 -24.65 -29.71 -71.01
C VAL A 9 -23.97 -31.00 -70.53
N ILE A 10 -24.15 -31.37 -69.26
CA ILE A 10 -23.86 -32.74 -68.83
C ILE A 10 -25.06 -33.59 -69.23
N ALA A 11 -24.97 -34.18 -70.42
CA ALA A 11 -25.92 -35.17 -70.90
C ALA A 11 -25.28 -36.57 -70.87
N THR A 12 -26.09 -37.50 -70.35
CA THR A 12 -26.22 -38.92 -70.72
C THR A 12 -25.15 -39.91 -70.27
N SER A 13 -25.49 -40.71 -69.25
CA SER A 13 -25.11 -42.13 -69.20
C SER A 13 -26.21 -42.95 -69.89
N PHE A 14 -26.06 -43.18 -71.19
CA PHE A 14 -26.91 -44.09 -71.97
C PHE A 14 -26.22 -45.45 -72.01
N ALA A 15 -26.57 -46.36 -71.11
CA ALA A 15 -26.09 -47.74 -71.15
C ALA A 15 -27.06 -48.57 -72.00
N VAL A 16 -26.74 -48.73 -73.29
CA VAL A 16 -27.40 -49.71 -74.16
C VAL A 16 -26.80 -51.09 -73.84
N LEU A 17 -27.55 -51.96 -73.16
CA LEU A 17 -27.27 -53.39 -73.17
C LEU A 17 -28.04 -54.04 -74.34
N LEU A 18 -27.32 -54.29 -75.44
CA LEU A 18 -27.72 -55.29 -76.42
C LEU A 18 -27.35 -56.68 -75.87
N TRP A 19 -28.34 -57.57 -75.78
CA TRP A 19 -28.06 -59.01 -75.75
C TRP A 19 -28.85 -59.71 -76.85
N GLY A 20 -28.12 -60.45 -77.70
CA GLY A 20 -28.61 -61.09 -78.90
C GLY A 20 -29.08 -62.53 -78.67
N CYS A 21 -30.19 -62.83 -79.34
CA CYS A 21 -30.69 -64.07 -79.96
C CYS A 21 -30.36 -65.46 -79.36
N GLY A 22 -31.43 -66.24 -79.13
CA GLY A 22 -31.43 -67.70 -79.06
C GLY A 22 -32.85 -68.25 -79.21
N SER A 23 -33.11 -68.97 -80.29
CA SER A 23 -34.38 -69.52 -80.77
C SER A 23 -34.97 -70.66 -79.93
N SER A 24 -36.30 -70.71 -79.74
CA SER A 24 -37.20 -71.76 -80.28
C SER A 24 -38.58 -71.77 -79.58
N SER A 25 -39.60 -71.78 -80.44
CA SER A 25 -41.01 -72.22 -80.34
C SER A 25 -41.71 -72.48 -78.98
N ASP A 26 -42.91 -71.89 -78.91
CA ASP A 26 -44.15 -72.31 -78.22
C ASP A 26 -44.16 -72.47 -76.69
N SER A 27 -44.65 -71.43 -76.01
CA SER A 27 -45.66 -71.57 -74.95
C SER A 27 -46.15 -70.18 -74.49
N ALA A 28 -47.47 -70.04 -74.36
CA ALA A 28 -48.25 -68.90 -73.84
C ALA A 28 -47.48 -67.72 -73.21
N ASP A 29 -47.66 -66.54 -73.81
CA ASP A 29 -47.28 -65.23 -73.29
C ASP A 29 -47.83 -65.06 -71.86
N SER A 30 -46.95 -65.30 -70.87
CA SER A 30 -47.24 -65.03 -69.48
C SER A 30 -46.87 -63.57 -69.27
N ALA A 31 -47.87 -62.68 -69.24
CA ALA A 31 -47.65 -61.28 -68.97
C ALA A 31 -46.80 -61.13 -67.69
N SER A 32 -45.62 -60.51 -67.81
CA SER A 32 -44.78 -60.19 -66.66
C SER A 32 -45.17 -58.82 -66.11
N GLY A 33 -45.42 -58.78 -64.79
CA GLY A 33 -45.71 -57.53 -64.07
C GLY A 33 -44.53 -56.55 -64.09
N PRO A 34 -44.79 -55.26 -63.77
CA PRO A 34 -43.79 -54.23 -63.92
C PRO A 34 -42.67 -54.36 -62.87
N VAL A 35 -41.41 -54.25 -63.30
CA VAL A 35 -40.23 -54.25 -62.41
C VAL A 35 -39.33 -53.06 -62.74
N ILE A 36 -38.96 -52.26 -61.74
CA ILE A 36 -38.01 -51.15 -61.90
C ILE A 36 -36.58 -51.67 -61.90
N LEU A 37 -35.84 -51.34 -62.95
CA LEU A 37 -34.43 -51.70 -63.17
C LEU A 37 -33.47 -50.55 -62.88
N ALA A 38 -33.94 -49.29 -62.98
CA ALA A 38 -33.19 -48.12 -62.56
C ALA A 38 -34.13 -47.06 -61.96
N GLN A 39 -33.79 -46.61 -60.75
CA GLN A 39 -34.54 -45.60 -60.00
C GLN A 39 -34.24 -44.18 -60.50
N PRO A 40 -35.18 -43.23 -60.34
CA PRO A 40 -34.88 -41.82 -60.51
C PRO A 40 -33.86 -41.34 -59.46
N ALA A 41 -32.94 -40.46 -59.85
CA ALA A 41 -31.90 -39.92 -58.97
C ALA A 41 -32.26 -38.51 -58.47
N SER A 42 -31.98 -38.24 -57.19
CA SER A 42 -32.03 -36.88 -56.63
C SER A 42 -31.01 -35.96 -57.31
N ALA A 43 -31.37 -34.68 -57.47
CA ALA A 43 -30.49 -33.70 -58.11
C ALA A 43 -30.73 -32.29 -57.56
N MET A 44 -29.67 -31.48 -57.53
CA MET A 44 -29.77 -30.03 -57.37
C MET A 44 -29.84 -29.40 -58.76
N VAL A 45 -30.85 -28.56 -58.99
CA VAL A 45 -31.11 -27.90 -60.27
C VAL A 45 -31.05 -26.39 -60.08
N ILE A 46 -30.46 -25.66 -61.04
CA ILE A 46 -30.45 -24.19 -61.01
C ILE A 46 -31.88 -23.70 -61.28
N ALA A 47 -32.41 -22.82 -60.43
CA ALA A 47 -33.75 -22.26 -60.58
C ALA A 47 -33.92 -21.64 -61.99
N GLY A 48 -34.98 -22.04 -62.70
CA GLY A 48 -35.22 -21.66 -64.10
C GLY A 48 -34.60 -22.59 -65.14
N SER A 49 -33.86 -23.64 -64.73
CA SER A 49 -33.42 -24.74 -65.59
C SER A 49 -34.31 -25.98 -65.42
N ASN A 50 -34.18 -26.93 -66.34
CA ASN A 50 -34.94 -28.18 -66.35
C ASN A 50 -34.12 -29.33 -65.74
N GLY A 51 -34.63 -30.01 -64.72
CA GLY A 51 -34.09 -31.29 -64.25
C GLY A 51 -34.84 -32.45 -64.90
N VAL A 52 -34.16 -33.44 -65.48
CA VAL A 52 -34.82 -34.62 -66.07
C VAL A 52 -34.70 -35.81 -65.12
N LEU A 53 -35.84 -36.30 -64.65
CA LEU A 53 -35.97 -37.56 -63.94
C LEU A 53 -36.25 -38.67 -64.96
N SER A 54 -35.69 -39.86 -64.73
CA SER A 54 -35.91 -41.03 -65.58
C SER A 54 -36.05 -42.29 -64.74
N VAL A 55 -36.94 -43.20 -65.15
CA VAL A 55 -37.04 -44.56 -64.63
C VAL A 55 -36.81 -45.55 -65.77
N ILE A 56 -36.11 -46.65 -65.50
CA ILE A 56 -36.05 -47.79 -66.41
C ILE A 56 -36.86 -48.92 -65.78
N ALA A 57 -37.86 -49.44 -66.50
CA ALA A 57 -38.70 -50.53 -66.05
C ALA A 57 -38.87 -51.59 -67.13
N SER A 58 -39.06 -52.85 -66.72
CA SER A 58 -39.37 -53.99 -67.57
C SER A 58 -40.79 -54.50 -67.29
N GLY A 59 -41.39 -55.18 -68.27
CA GLY A 59 -42.77 -55.66 -68.24
C GLY A 59 -43.49 -55.36 -69.55
N THR A 60 -44.69 -55.91 -69.74
CA THR A 60 -45.52 -55.68 -70.94
C THR A 60 -46.61 -54.64 -70.65
N GLY A 61 -46.94 -53.80 -71.63
CA GLY A 61 -48.05 -52.82 -71.50
C GLY A 61 -47.88 -51.77 -70.40
N LEU A 62 -46.66 -51.25 -70.18
CA LEU A 62 -46.35 -50.31 -69.10
C LEU A 62 -46.98 -48.93 -69.30
N ALA A 63 -47.60 -48.41 -68.23
CA ALA A 63 -48.03 -47.03 -68.09
C ALA A 63 -47.31 -46.37 -66.90
N TYR A 64 -47.01 -45.08 -67.02
CA TYR A 64 -46.29 -44.31 -66.00
C TYR A 64 -47.18 -43.21 -65.44
N GLN A 65 -46.98 -42.87 -64.18
CA GLN A 65 -47.57 -41.67 -63.58
C GLN A 65 -46.60 -41.12 -62.54
N TRP A 66 -46.07 -39.91 -62.78
CA TRP A 66 -45.21 -39.21 -61.82
C TRP A 66 -46.02 -38.49 -60.75
N TYR A 67 -45.45 -38.41 -59.56
CA TYR A 67 -45.98 -37.73 -58.40
C TYR A 67 -44.96 -36.71 -57.90
N LEU A 68 -45.44 -35.58 -57.39
CA LEU A 68 -44.67 -34.55 -56.67
C LEU A 68 -45.30 -34.38 -55.29
N ASP A 69 -44.51 -34.61 -54.24
CA ASP A 69 -44.92 -34.48 -52.84
C ASP A 69 -46.25 -35.18 -52.54
N GLY A 70 -46.43 -36.37 -53.14
CA GLY A 70 -47.61 -37.22 -52.98
C GLY A 70 -48.78 -36.91 -53.91
N SER A 71 -48.73 -35.83 -54.71
CA SER A 71 -49.78 -35.47 -55.66
C SER A 71 -49.44 -35.93 -57.08
N ALA A 72 -50.39 -36.56 -57.78
CA ALA A 72 -50.20 -36.97 -59.17
C ALA A 72 -50.03 -35.76 -60.10
N ILE A 73 -48.99 -35.80 -60.93
CA ILE A 73 -48.70 -34.74 -61.90
C ILE A 73 -49.47 -35.03 -63.19
N ALA A 74 -50.48 -34.20 -63.50
CA ALA A 74 -51.33 -34.39 -64.66
C ALA A 74 -50.51 -34.49 -65.97
N GLY A 75 -50.75 -35.54 -66.75
CA GLY A 75 -50.11 -35.75 -68.06
C GLY A 75 -48.67 -36.27 -68.02
N ALA A 76 -48.10 -36.49 -66.83
CA ALA A 76 -46.75 -37.04 -66.68
C ALA A 76 -46.74 -38.57 -66.85
N SER A 77 -46.96 -39.04 -68.08
CA SER A 77 -47.18 -40.46 -68.41
C SER A 77 -46.02 -41.15 -69.13
N SER A 78 -44.84 -40.53 -69.13
CA SER A 78 -43.63 -41.04 -69.79
C SER A 78 -42.64 -41.63 -68.78
N ALA A 79 -41.73 -42.48 -69.26
CA ALA A 79 -40.61 -43.00 -68.45
C ALA A 79 -39.63 -41.89 -67.99
N THR A 80 -39.72 -40.70 -68.56
CA THR A 80 -38.99 -39.50 -68.13
C THR A 80 -39.94 -38.37 -67.76
N TYR A 81 -39.51 -37.51 -66.84
CA TYR A 81 -40.24 -36.31 -66.45
C TYR A 81 -39.27 -35.13 -66.26
N THR A 82 -39.63 -33.98 -66.82
CA THR A 82 -38.89 -32.75 -66.61
C THR A 82 -39.41 -32.05 -65.35
N ALA A 83 -38.68 -32.19 -64.24
CA ALA A 83 -38.92 -31.48 -63.01
C ALA A 83 -38.53 -30.00 -63.14
N THR A 84 -39.50 -29.12 -62.88
CA THR A 84 -39.34 -27.65 -62.87
C THR A 84 -39.57 -27.04 -61.49
N ALA A 85 -39.94 -27.85 -60.50
CA ALA A 85 -40.16 -27.44 -59.12
C ALA A 85 -39.27 -28.25 -58.17
N ALA A 86 -38.95 -27.66 -57.01
CA ALA A 86 -38.36 -28.41 -55.91
C ALA A 86 -39.41 -29.33 -55.28
N GLY A 87 -38.98 -30.48 -54.79
CA GLY A 87 -39.83 -31.41 -54.06
C GLY A 87 -39.40 -32.87 -54.25
N THR A 88 -40.19 -33.76 -53.69
CA THR A 88 -39.94 -35.21 -53.73
C THR A 88 -40.76 -35.84 -54.85
N TYR A 89 -40.06 -36.41 -55.82
CA TYR A 89 -40.65 -37.06 -56.96
C TYR A 89 -40.55 -38.57 -56.85
N TYR A 90 -41.59 -39.27 -57.30
CA TYR A 90 -41.57 -40.70 -57.54
C TYR A 90 -42.51 -41.04 -58.70
N VAL A 91 -42.36 -42.21 -59.29
CA VAL A 91 -43.20 -42.68 -60.40
C VAL A 91 -43.81 -44.03 -60.05
N VAL A 92 -45.11 -44.16 -60.32
CA VAL A 92 -45.80 -45.45 -60.27
C VAL A 92 -45.87 -46.01 -61.69
N VAL A 93 -45.34 -47.22 -61.87
CA VAL A 93 -45.35 -47.95 -63.13
C VAL A 93 -46.39 -49.06 -63.02
N THR A 94 -47.37 -49.07 -63.92
CA THR A 94 -48.51 -50.00 -63.88
C THR A 94 -48.58 -50.83 -65.16
N SER A 95 -48.98 -52.10 -65.04
CA SER A 95 -49.41 -52.95 -66.15
C SER A 95 -50.71 -53.67 -65.80
N THR A 96 -51.19 -54.56 -66.67
CA THR A 96 -52.36 -55.43 -66.40
C THR A 96 -52.15 -56.38 -65.22
N GLU A 97 -50.88 -56.67 -64.86
CA GLU A 97 -50.52 -57.63 -63.81
C GLU A 97 -50.23 -56.97 -62.45
N GLY A 98 -50.24 -55.63 -62.38
CA GLY A 98 -50.03 -54.89 -61.13
C GLY A 98 -49.26 -53.58 -61.29
N SER A 99 -48.80 -53.03 -60.17
CA SER A 99 -48.05 -51.77 -60.13
C SER A 99 -46.85 -51.84 -59.21
N VAL A 100 -45.78 -51.13 -59.55
CA VAL A 100 -44.59 -50.91 -58.72
C VAL A 100 -44.31 -49.41 -58.60
N THR A 101 -43.94 -48.96 -57.40
CA THR A 101 -43.58 -47.55 -57.13
C THR A 101 -42.07 -47.41 -57.04
N SER A 102 -41.52 -46.37 -57.65
CA SER A 102 -40.09 -46.06 -57.55
C SER A 102 -39.69 -45.60 -56.16
N ASP A 103 -38.39 -45.58 -55.91
CA ASP A 103 -37.83 -44.82 -54.80
C ASP A 103 -38.04 -43.30 -55.02
N ASN A 104 -37.96 -42.54 -53.94
CA ASN A 104 -38.05 -41.07 -53.98
C ASN A 104 -36.78 -40.44 -54.53
N ALA A 105 -36.94 -39.53 -55.49
CA ALA A 105 -35.91 -38.61 -55.97
C ALA A 105 -36.22 -37.19 -55.51
N VAL A 106 -35.30 -36.55 -54.78
CA VAL A 106 -35.47 -35.18 -54.30
C VAL A 106 -34.85 -34.21 -55.29
N ILE A 107 -35.63 -33.26 -55.78
CA ILE A 107 -35.16 -32.11 -56.55
C ILE A 107 -35.07 -30.90 -55.63
N SER A 108 -33.87 -30.34 -55.49
CA SER A 108 -33.67 -29.04 -54.83
C SER A 108 -33.35 -27.97 -55.87
N LEU A 109 -33.84 -26.76 -55.66
CA LEU A 109 -33.52 -25.61 -56.51
C LEU A 109 -32.48 -24.72 -55.83
N THR A 110 -31.48 -24.27 -56.58
CA THR A 110 -30.50 -23.26 -56.13
C THR A 110 -30.55 -22.03 -57.03
N SER A 111 -30.43 -20.84 -56.45
CA SER A 111 -30.38 -19.57 -57.16
C SER A 111 -29.05 -18.87 -56.90
N ALA A 112 -28.66 -17.97 -57.81
CA ALA A 112 -27.45 -17.17 -57.62
C ALA A 112 -27.55 -16.36 -56.31
N PRO A 113 -26.43 -16.08 -55.63
CA PRO A 113 -26.44 -15.31 -54.38
C PRO A 113 -26.97 -13.89 -54.60
N VAL A 114 -27.58 -13.32 -53.57
CA VAL A 114 -28.02 -11.92 -53.55
C VAL A 114 -27.33 -11.18 -52.42
N ILE A 115 -26.60 -10.11 -52.73
CA ILE A 115 -25.99 -9.26 -51.69
C ILE A 115 -27.08 -8.38 -51.09
N THR A 116 -27.25 -8.48 -49.77
CA THR A 116 -28.25 -7.74 -48.99
C THR A 116 -27.64 -6.57 -48.20
N ALA A 117 -26.33 -6.56 -47.99
CA ALA A 117 -25.58 -5.39 -47.50
C ALA A 117 -24.16 -5.36 -48.07
N ASP A 118 -23.81 -4.25 -48.71
CA ASP A 118 -22.47 -3.98 -49.22
C ASP A 118 -21.48 -3.56 -48.12
N PRO A 119 -20.17 -3.79 -48.32
CA PRO A 119 -19.15 -3.22 -47.44
C PRO A 119 -19.14 -1.70 -47.49
N SER A 120 -18.82 -1.08 -46.35
CA SER A 120 -18.79 0.39 -46.22
C SER A 120 -17.39 0.96 -46.38
N SER A 121 -17.28 2.09 -47.10
CA SER A 121 -16.05 2.89 -47.21
C SER A 121 -15.60 3.43 -45.85
N ALA A 122 -14.28 3.59 -45.66
CA ALA A 122 -13.71 4.12 -44.43
C ALA A 122 -12.35 4.80 -44.65
N THR A 123 -11.97 5.69 -43.74
CA THR A 123 -10.60 6.21 -43.64
C THR A 123 -9.92 5.58 -42.44
N ILE A 124 -8.77 4.92 -42.66
CA ILE A 124 -7.94 4.30 -41.63
C ILE A 124 -6.63 5.06 -41.45
N LEU A 125 -6.00 4.95 -40.30
CA LEU A 125 -4.66 5.51 -40.07
C LEU A 125 -3.58 4.56 -40.61
N THR A 126 -2.46 5.12 -41.05
CA THR A 126 -1.29 4.34 -41.48
C THR A 126 -0.91 3.30 -40.43
N GLY A 127 -0.86 2.02 -40.82
CA GLY A 127 -0.52 0.89 -39.95
C GLY A 127 -1.69 0.28 -39.18
N THR A 128 -2.92 0.78 -39.35
CA THR A 128 -4.14 0.19 -38.77
C THR A 128 -4.96 -0.57 -39.83
N SER A 129 -6.03 -1.25 -39.42
CA SER A 129 -6.95 -1.94 -40.35
C SER A 129 -8.41 -1.75 -39.95
N GLN A 130 -9.30 -1.65 -40.94
CA GLN A 130 -10.75 -1.70 -40.76
C GLN A 130 -11.28 -3.07 -41.21
N VAL A 131 -12.24 -3.64 -40.49
CA VAL A 131 -12.95 -4.84 -40.94
C VAL A 131 -14.09 -4.42 -41.87
N LEU A 132 -14.04 -4.89 -43.11
CA LEU A 132 -15.13 -4.84 -44.08
C LEU A 132 -15.99 -6.09 -43.92
N ALA A 133 -17.30 -5.96 -44.13
CA ALA A 133 -18.25 -7.07 -44.06
C ALA A 133 -19.25 -6.99 -45.22
N VAL A 134 -19.71 -8.14 -45.70
CA VAL A 134 -20.80 -8.27 -46.67
C VAL A 134 -21.88 -9.17 -46.09
N ALA A 135 -23.15 -8.84 -46.32
CA ALA A 135 -24.26 -9.75 -46.07
C ALA A 135 -24.84 -10.22 -47.41
N ALA A 136 -25.10 -11.52 -47.53
CA ALA A 136 -25.66 -12.12 -48.74
C ALA A 136 -26.58 -13.30 -48.41
N ASP A 137 -27.66 -13.42 -49.17
CA ASP A 137 -28.59 -14.54 -49.12
C ASP A 137 -28.25 -15.56 -50.23
N GLY A 138 -28.33 -16.84 -49.89
CA GLY A 138 -28.11 -17.96 -50.79
C GLY A 138 -27.58 -19.20 -50.06
N SER A 139 -27.54 -20.34 -50.73
CA SER A 139 -26.96 -21.58 -50.22
C SER A 139 -25.52 -21.76 -50.71
N ASP A 140 -24.69 -22.45 -49.91
CA ASP A 140 -23.33 -22.86 -50.25
C ASP A 140 -22.45 -21.71 -50.77
N LEU A 141 -22.50 -20.57 -50.07
CA LEU A 141 -21.81 -19.35 -50.47
C LEU A 141 -20.29 -19.47 -50.28
N ALA A 142 -19.55 -19.12 -51.34
CA ALA A 142 -18.13 -18.86 -51.31
C ALA A 142 -17.86 -17.36 -51.49
N TYR A 143 -16.80 -16.86 -50.86
CA TYR A 143 -16.42 -15.44 -50.94
C TYR A 143 -15.01 -15.32 -51.52
N GLN A 144 -14.75 -14.23 -52.24
CA GLN A 144 -13.41 -13.80 -52.59
C GLN A 144 -13.35 -12.28 -52.60
N TRP A 145 -12.51 -11.70 -51.76
CA TRP A 145 -12.28 -10.25 -51.74
C TRP A 145 -11.23 -9.82 -52.76
N TYR A 146 -11.40 -8.62 -53.29
CA TYR A 146 -10.52 -7.98 -54.25
C TYR A 146 -10.16 -6.58 -53.75
N ARG A 147 -8.92 -6.16 -53.98
CA ARG A 147 -8.47 -4.77 -53.84
C ARG A 147 -8.03 -4.26 -55.20
N ASP A 148 -8.64 -3.17 -55.68
CA ASP A 148 -8.34 -2.55 -56.97
C ASP A 148 -8.39 -3.56 -58.14
N GLY A 149 -9.34 -4.50 -58.07
CA GLY A 149 -9.53 -5.56 -59.06
C GLY A 149 -8.60 -6.77 -58.93
N SER A 150 -7.64 -6.77 -58.01
CA SER A 150 -6.75 -7.92 -57.74
C SER A 150 -7.27 -8.73 -56.55
N ALA A 151 -7.30 -10.05 -56.67
CA ALA A 151 -7.75 -10.94 -55.59
C ALA A 151 -6.81 -10.81 -54.38
N ILE A 152 -7.40 -10.78 -53.18
CA ILE A 152 -6.66 -10.80 -51.92
C ILE A 152 -6.53 -12.27 -51.50
N ASP A 153 -5.31 -12.79 -51.51
CA ASP A 153 -5.05 -14.20 -51.19
C ASP A 153 -5.60 -14.59 -49.81
N GLY A 154 -6.37 -15.68 -49.77
CA GLY A 154 -6.96 -16.22 -48.55
C GLY A 154 -8.18 -15.48 -48.01
N ALA A 155 -8.56 -14.32 -48.59
CA ALA A 155 -9.72 -13.55 -48.15
C ALA A 155 -11.03 -14.18 -48.67
N THR A 156 -11.43 -15.28 -48.04
CA THR A 156 -12.52 -16.18 -48.47
C THR A 156 -13.71 -16.22 -47.51
N GLN A 157 -13.75 -15.30 -46.56
CA GLN A 157 -14.82 -15.15 -45.57
C GLN A 157 -15.76 -13.98 -45.93
N ALA A 158 -16.92 -13.91 -45.28
CA ALA A 158 -17.85 -12.78 -45.38
C ALA A 158 -17.28 -11.44 -44.84
N THR A 159 -16.08 -11.46 -44.24
CA THR A 159 -15.38 -10.28 -43.74
C THR A 159 -13.93 -10.23 -44.22
N CYS A 160 -13.37 -9.03 -44.39
CA CYS A 160 -11.97 -8.81 -44.76
C CYS A 160 -11.36 -7.65 -43.97
N ALA A 161 -10.17 -7.85 -43.40
CA ALA A 161 -9.41 -6.78 -42.76
C ALA A 161 -8.68 -5.95 -43.84
N ALA A 162 -9.12 -4.72 -44.06
CA ALA A 162 -8.50 -3.78 -44.97
C ALA A 162 -7.48 -2.90 -44.23
N SER A 163 -6.20 -3.11 -44.48
CA SER A 163 -5.08 -2.35 -43.90
C SER A 163 -4.37 -1.41 -44.90
N ALA A 164 -4.78 -1.46 -46.17
CA ALA A 164 -4.20 -0.69 -47.26
C ALA A 164 -5.28 0.13 -47.96
N ALA A 165 -4.90 1.29 -48.49
CA ALA A 165 -5.77 2.10 -49.32
C ALA A 165 -6.13 1.33 -50.60
N GLY A 166 -7.36 1.52 -51.09
CA GLY A 166 -7.84 0.88 -52.30
C GLY A 166 -9.35 0.73 -52.32
N SER A 167 -9.85 0.33 -53.48
CA SER A 167 -11.24 -0.01 -53.71
C SER A 167 -11.46 -1.50 -53.45
N TYR A 168 -12.23 -1.85 -52.41
CA TYR A 168 -12.48 -3.22 -52.00
C TYR A 168 -13.84 -3.70 -52.51
N THR A 169 -13.86 -4.85 -53.17
CA THR A 169 -15.10 -5.53 -53.60
C THR A 169 -15.04 -6.99 -53.15
N VAL A 170 -16.19 -7.63 -53.02
CA VAL A 170 -16.28 -9.07 -52.77
C VAL A 170 -17.19 -9.72 -53.78
N VAL A 171 -16.74 -10.84 -54.32
CA VAL A 171 -17.57 -11.73 -55.15
C VAL A 171 -18.10 -12.82 -54.24
N VAL A 172 -19.43 -12.96 -54.19
CA VAL A 172 -20.15 -14.02 -53.50
C VAL A 172 -20.67 -14.99 -54.57
N SER A 173 -20.33 -16.26 -54.49
CA SER A 173 -20.67 -17.26 -55.51
C SER A 173 -21.25 -18.55 -54.93
N ASN A 174 -22.02 -19.27 -55.74
CA ASN A 174 -22.44 -20.65 -55.52
C ASN A 174 -22.58 -21.37 -56.88
N ALA A 175 -23.13 -22.59 -56.89
CA ALA A 175 -23.29 -23.38 -58.11
C ALA A 175 -24.23 -22.73 -59.16
N ALA A 176 -25.12 -21.83 -58.75
CA ALA A 176 -26.06 -21.15 -59.64
C ALA A 176 -25.50 -19.86 -60.26
N GLY A 177 -24.44 -19.29 -59.69
CA GLY A 177 -23.82 -18.06 -60.22
C GLY A 177 -23.09 -17.25 -59.15
N SER A 178 -22.94 -15.96 -59.39
CA SER A 178 -22.28 -15.04 -58.46
C SER A 178 -22.91 -13.65 -58.46
N ALA A 179 -22.71 -12.94 -57.36
CA ALA A 179 -22.97 -11.51 -57.20
C ALA A 179 -21.70 -10.80 -56.74
N THR A 180 -21.49 -9.57 -57.19
CA THR A 180 -20.34 -8.75 -56.81
C THR A 180 -20.84 -7.53 -56.06
N SER A 181 -20.21 -7.20 -54.94
CA SER A 181 -20.58 -6.05 -54.12
C SER A 181 -20.30 -4.72 -54.82
N VAL A 182 -20.95 -3.66 -54.35
CA VAL A 182 -20.47 -2.29 -54.55
C VAL A 182 -19.10 -2.15 -53.87
N ALA A 183 -18.26 -1.29 -54.44
CA ALA A 183 -16.92 -1.04 -53.94
C ALA A 183 -16.93 -0.20 -52.65
N ALA A 184 -16.25 -0.68 -51.62
CA ALA A 184 -15.90 0.09 -50.43
C ALA A 184 -14.52 0.75 -50.62
N LEU A 185 -14.48 2.08 -50.60
CA LEU A 185 -13.23 2.83 -50.70
C LEU A 185 -12.56 2.92 -49.33
N ILE A 186 -11.35 2.39 -49.23
CA ILE A 186 -10.48 2.57 -48.06
C ILE A 186 -9.43 3.62 -48.38
N VAL A 187 -9.39 4.67 -47.55
CA VAL A 187 -8.36 5.70 -47.60
C VAL A 187 -7.41 5.52 -46.41
N VAL A 188 -6.10 5.57 -46.65
CA VAL A 188 -5.10 5.58 -45.56
C VAL A 188 -4.65 7.02 -45.34
N SER A 189 -4.90 7.56 -44.15
CA SER A 189 -4.44 8.88 -43.73
C SER A 189 -3.19 8.76 -42.85
N SER A 190 -2.18 9.59 -43.14
CA SER A 190 -1.04 9.83 -42.26
C SER A 190 -1.28 10.97 -41.28
N GLN A 191 -2.37 11.73 -41.44
CA GLN A 191 -2.66 12.87 -40.57
C GLN A 191 -3.32 12.39 -39.28
N VAL A 192 -2.52 12.36 -38.23
CA VAL A 192 -2.98 12.38 -36.84
C VAL A 192 -3.17 13.85 -36.46
N THR A 193 -4.24 14.19 -35.74
CA THR A 193 -4.42 15.52 -35.15
C THR A 193 -3.99 15.49 -33.69
N ALA A 194 -3.53 16.63 -33.17
CA ALA A 194 -3.20 16.76 -31.76
C ALA A 194 -4.43 16.39 -30.89
N PRO A 195 -4.24 15.76 -29.72
CA PRO A 195 -5.35 15.36 -28.87
C PRO A 195 -6.11 16.58 -28.36
N VAL A 196 -7.43 16.43 -28.18
CA VAL A 196 -8.29 17.48 -27.63
C VAL A 196 -8.89 17.00 -26.31
N ILE A 197 -8.71 17.78 -25.25
CA ILE A 197 -9.33 17.50 -23.94
C ILE A 197 -10.80 17.91 -24.00
N ALA A 198 -11.70 16.92 -24.03
CA ALA A 198 -13.14 17.12 -24.10
C ALA A 198 -13.77 17.37 -22.71
N THR A 199 -13.18 16.83 -21.64
CA THR A 199 -13.61 17.10 -20.27
C THR A 199 -12.39 17.33 -19.40
N GLN A 200 -12.34 18.51 -18.79
CA GLN A 200 -11.27 18.91 -17.88
C GLN A 200 -11.36 18.15 -16.55
N PRO A 201 -10.24 17.91 -15.85
CA PRO A 201 -10.29 17.49 -14.46
C PRO A 201 -11.02 18.56 -13.62
N ALA A 202 -11.69 18.13 -12.56
CA ALA A 202 -12.42 19.02 -11.65
C ALA A 202 -11.63 19.22 -10.35
N ALA A 203 -11.76 20.42 -9.76
CA ALA A 203 -11.27 20.68 -8.41
C ALA A 203 -12.02 19.79 -7.41
N GLN A 204 -11.32 19.28 -6.39
CA GLN A 204 -11.92 18.44 -5.37
C GLN A 204 -11.47 18.84 -3.97
N THR A 205 -12.34 18.62 -2.99
CA THR A 205 -12.02 18.75 -1.56
C THR A 205 -12.39 17.45 -0.87
N VAL A 206 -11.44 16.81 -0.21
CA VAL A 206 -11.63 15.52 0.48
C VAL A 206 -11.10 15.58 1.89
N ASN A 207 -11.57 14.72 2.79
CA ASN A 207 -10.99 14.60 4.13
C ASN A 207 -9.75 13.69 4.07
N ALA A 208 -8.73 13.98 4.88
CA ALA A 208 -7.58 13.10 5.03
C ALA A 208 -8.01 11.68 5.43
N GLY A 209 -7.31 10.68 4.91
CA GLY A 209 -7.64 9.27 5.08
C GLY A 209 -8.62 8.72 4.02
N THR A 210 -9.22 9.56 3.18
CA THR A 210 -10.17 9.13 2.13
C THR A 210 -9.52 9.08 0.75
N GLY A 211 -10.04 8.23 -0.15
CA GLY A 211 -9.56 8.14 -1.52
C GLY A 211 -10.13 9.24 -2.43
N VAL A 212 -9.37 9.61 -3.47
CA VAL A 212 -9.80 10.59 -4.49
C VAL A 212 -9.32 10.17 -5.88
N THR A 213 -10.10 10.43 -6.92
CA THR A 213 -9.70 10.17 -8.32
C THR A 213 -9.92 11.42 -9.17
N LEU A 214 -8.85 11.84 -9.85
CA LEU A 214 -8.90 12.85 -10.90
C LEU A 214 -9.01 12.16 -12.26
N SER A 215 -9.77 12.73 -13.18
CA SER A 215 -10.02 12.14 -14.50
C SER A 215 -10.06 13.19 -15.60
N VAL A 216 -9.69 12.78 -16.82
CA VAL A 216 -9.82 13.58 -18.03
C VAL A 216 -10.52 12.76 -19.11
N VAL A 217 -11.27 13.41 -20.00
CA VAL A 217 -11.80 12.79 -21.23
C VAL A 217 -11.11 13.42 -22.42
N VAL A 218 -10.55 12.60 -23.31
CA VAL A 218 -9.72 13.03 -24.44
C VAL A 218 -10.23 12.44 -25.73
N ASN A 219 -10.37 13.29 -26.74
CA ASN A 219 -10.58 12.90 -28.12
C ASN A 219 -9.22 12.89 -28.82
N GLY A 220 -8.74 11.72 -29.22
CA GLY A 220 -7.46 11.56 -29.91
C GLY A 220 -7.13 10.09 -30.12
N VAL A 221 -6.23 9.81 -31.06
CA VAL A 221 -5.77 8.45 -31.35
C VAL A 221 -4.36 8.26 -30.78
N SER A 222 -4.11 7.08 -30.21
CA SER A 222 -2.80 6.68 -29.63
C SER A 222 -2.24 7.72 -28.65
N VAL A 223 -3.08 8.13 -27.69
CA VAL A 223 -2.76 9.19 -26.72
C VAL A 223 -2.03 8.61 -25.51
N ALA A 224 -0.93 9.25 -25.11
CA ALA A 224 -0.26 9.04 -23.84
C ALA A 224 -0.61 10.14 -22.84
N TYR A 225 -0.68 9.82 -21.56
CA TYR A 225 -1.00 10.74 -20.47
C TYR A 225 0.22 10.92 -19.56
N GLN A 226 0.34 12.09 -18.93
CA GLN A 226 1.22 12.31 -17.81
C GLN A 226 0.60 13.33 -16.85
N TRP A 227 0.34 12.91 -15.61
CA TRP A 227 -0.14 13.82 -14.56
C TRP A 227 1.00 14.56 -13.87
N TYR A 228 0.70 15.79 -13.46
CA TYR A 228 1.61 16.68 -12.74
C TYR A 228 0.93 17.16 -11.46
N ARG A 229 1.71 17.33 -10.40
CA ARG A 229 1.32 18.01 -9.16
C ARG A 229 2.29 19.17 -8.92
N ASN A 230 1.78 20.38 -8.80
CA ASN A 230 2.58 21.60 -8.62
C ASN A 230 3.70 21.70 -9.68
N ASP A 231 3.33 21.44 -10.94
CA ASP A 231 4.23 21.43 -12.11
C ASP A 231 5.34 20.35 -12.12
N VAL A 232 5.37 19.44 -11.14
CA VAL A 232 6.27 18.28 -11.11
C VAL A 232 5.55 17.04 -11.62
N ALA A 233 6.17 16.30 -12.54
CA ALA A 233 5.62 15.06 -13.08
C ALA A 233 5.50 13.99 -11.98
N ILE A 234 4.34 13.34 -11.92
CA ILE A 234 4.09 12.24 -10.98
C ILE A 234 4.53 10.94 -11.65
N ALA A 235 5.55 10.29 -11.11
CA ALA A 235 6.09 9.05 -11.66
C ALA A 235 5.00 7.96 -11.77
N GLY A 236 4.88 7.34 -12.95
CA GLY A 236 3.92 6.26 -13.22
C GLY A 236 2.46 6.69 -13.42
N ALA A 237 2.14 7.98 -13.30
CA ALA A 237 0.79 8.48 -13.51
C ALA A 237 0.49 8.70 -15.02
N THR A 238 0.40 7.60 -15.77
CA THR A 238 0.31 7.58 -17.24
C THR A 238 -1.06 7.20 -17.80
N GLU A 239 -2.07 7.16 -16.94
CA GLU A 239 -3.44 6.78 -17.27
C GLU A 239 -4.37 8.00 -17.38
N ARG A 240 -5.53 7.82 -18.04
CA ARG A 240 -6.59 8.85 -18.12
C ARG A 240 -7.19 9.25 -16.76
N THR A 241 -6.95 8.44 -15.73
CA THR A 241 -7.33 8.71 -14.34
C THR A 241 -6.10 8.64 -13.44
N TYR A 242 -6.05 9.52 -12.44
CA TYR A 242 -5.07 9.46 -11.37
C TYR A 242 -5.78 9.26 -10.04
N ALA A 243 -5.59 8.09 -9.43
CA ALA A 243 -6.22 7.71 -8.16
C ALA A 243 -5.22 7.85 -7.00
N ILE A 244 -5.67 8.51 -5.94
CA ILE A 244 -4.99 8.60 -4.65
C ILE A 244 -5.82 7.75 -3.70
N THR A 245 -5.28 6.63 -3.23
CA THR A 245 -6.00 5.66 -2.40
C THR A 245 -6.33 6.22 -1.01
N THR A 246 -5.38 6.96 -0.42
CA THR A 246 -5.50 7.59 0.89
C THR A 246 -4.93 8.99 0.84
N ALA A 247 -5.78 9.99 0.71
CA ALA A 247 -5.37 11.38 0.68
C ALA A 247 -4.79 11.82 2.03
N ASN A 248 -3.66 12.50 1.97
CA ASN A 248 -3.05 13.18 3.11
C ASN A 248 -2.70 14.61 2.69
N ALA A 249 -2.10 15.40 3.57
CA ALA A 249 -1.81 16.78 3.23
C ALA A 249 -0.82 16.95 2.07
N SER A 250 0.16 16.05 1.96
CA SER A 250 1.10 16.06 0.83
C SER A 250 0.41 15.73 -0.50
N SER A 251 -0.79 15.14 -0.46
CA SER A 251 -1.65 14.93 -1.63
C SER A 251 -2.26 16.23 -2.13
N ALA A 252 -2.41 17.25 -1.28
CA ALA A 252 -2.94 18.54 -1.69
C ALA A 252 -2.01 19.25 -2.68
N GLY A 253 -2.59 20.07 -3.55
CA GLY A 253 -1.84 20.82 -4.56
C GLY A 253 -2.63 21.02 -5.84
N THR A 254 -1.98 21.62 -6.82
CA THR A 254 -2.58 21.87 -8.13
C THR A 254 -2.21 20.75 -9.09
N TYR A 255 -3.21 20.12 -9.70
CA TYR A 255 -3.05 19.01 -10.63
C TYR A 255 -3.37 19.42 -12.05
N LYS A 256 -2.58 18.92 -13.00
CA LYS A 256 -2.85 19.00 -14.44
C LYS A 256 -2.39 17.74 -15.14
N VAL A 257 -2.93 17.46 -16.32
CA VAL A 257 -2.50 16.35 -17.18
C VAL A 257 -2.07 16.89 -18.54
N VAL A 258 -0.95 16.40 -19.04
CA VAL A 258 -0.50 16.60 -20.42
C VAL A 258 -0.83 15.33 -21.19
N VAL A 259 -1.50 15.51 -22.33
CA VAL A 259 -1.88 14.43 -23.23
C VAL A 259 -1.19 14.61 -24.56
N THR A 260 -0.53 13.58 -25.05
CA THR A 260 0.37 13.69 -26.21
C THR A 260 0.11 12.55 -27.19
N ASN A 261 0.18 12.85 -28.48
CA ASN A 261 0.33 11.87 -29.54
C ASN A 261 1.39 12.34 -30.55
N THR A 262 1.54 11.64 -31.67
CA THR A 262 2.54 11.97 -32.70
C THR A 262 2.32 13.33 -33.38
N ALA A 263 1.11 13.90 -33.28
CA ALA A 263 0.76 15.16 -33.91
C ALA A 263 0.88 16.37 -32.99
N GLY A 264 1.06 16.16 -31.69
CA GLY A 264 1.21 17.24 -30.71
C GLY A 264 0.73 16.88 -29.33
N SER A 265 0.48 17.89 -28.51
CA SER A 265 -0.01 17.73 -27.14
C SER A 265 -1.10 18.74 -26.80
N ALA A 266 -1.91 18.40 -25.80
CA ALA A 266 -2.80 19.32 -25.11
C ALA A 266 -2.54 19.23 -23.60
N THR A 267 -2.64 20.37 -22.91
CA THR A 267 -2.51 20.44 -21.44
C THR A 267 -3.86 20.82 -20.85
N SER A 268 -4.26 20.13 -19.78
CA SER A 268 -5.50 20.45 -19.07
C SER A 268 -5.41 21.79 -18.33
N ALA A 269 -6.57 22.33 -17.94
CA ALA A 269 -6.61 23.32 -16.87
C ALA A 269 -6.01 22.73 -15.59
N ALA A 270 -5.38 23.60 -14.79
CA ALA A 270 -4.79 23.24 -13.52
C ALA A 270 -5.87 23.36 -12.42
N VAL A 271 -6.15 22.28 -11.69
CA VAL A 271 -7.22 22.24 -10.68
C VAL A 271 -6.68 21.90 -9.28
N PRO A 272 -7.17 22.57 -8.22
CA PRO A 272 -6.75 22.25 -6.86
C PRO A 272 -7.40 20.96 -6.35
N LEU A 273 -6.60 20.12 -5.72
CA LEU A 273 -7.05 19.14 -4.75
C LEU A 273 -6.79 19.72 -3.35
N THR A 274 -7.85 20.04 -2.64
CA THR A 274 -7.81 20.43 -1.23
C THR A 274 -8.02 19.19 -0.36
N VAL A 275 -7.21 19.03 0.68
CA VAL A 275 -7.40 17.96 1.66
C VAL A 275 -7.71 18.60 3.01
N ASN A 276 -8.93 18.40 3.50
CA ASN A 276 -9.33 18.78 4.85
C ASN A 276 -8.63 17.87 5.84
N VAL A 277 -7.91 18.48 6.76
CA VAL A 277 -6.99 17.83 7.67
C VAL A 277 -7.29 18.37 9.06
N THR A 278 -7.61 17.48 9.98
CA THR A 278 -7.75 17.85 11.39
C THR A 278 -6.34 18.06 11.94
N SER A 279 -6.06 19.26 12.47
CA SER A 279 -4.77 19.53 13.13
C SER A 279 -4.51 18.49 14.22
N ALA A 280 -3.27 18.03 14.36
CA ALA A 280 -2.88 17.03 15.37
C ALA A 280 -3.07 17.50 16.82
N GLY A 281 -3.23 18.81 17.04
CA GLY A 281 -3.41 19.48 18.32
C GLY A 281 -3.29 21.00 18.14
N ALA A 282 -3.69 21.81 19.13
CA ALA A 282 -3.67 23.28 19.02
C ALA A 282 -2.24 23.82 18.85
N ASN A 283 -1.26 23.19 19.50
CA ASN A 283 0.15 23.59 19.44
C ASN A 283 0.92 23.04 18.23
N THR A 284 0.36 22.06 17.50
CA THR A 284 1.03 21.41 16.35
C THR A 284 1.53 22.42 15.32
N ALA A 285 0.71 23.42 14.97
CA ALA A 285 1.11 24.46 14.03
C ALA A 285 2.36 25.24 14.51
N GLY A 286 2.43 25.53 15.81
CA GLY A 286 3.59 26.21 16.40
C GLY A 286 4.87 25.37 16.36
N VAL A 287 4.76 24.06 16.59
CA VAL A 287 5.89 23.14 16.47
C VAL A 287 6.36 23.03 15.02
N VAL A 288 5.42 22.89 14.07
CA VAL A 288 5.73 22.82 12.63
C VAL A 288 6.42 24.09 12.16
N SER A 289 5.91 25.27 12.52
CA SER A 289 6.56 26.54 12.16
C SER A 289 7.96 26.67 12.76
N ALA A 290 8.18 26.20 14.00
CA ALA A 290 9.52 26.18 14.58
C ALA A 290 10.44 25.19 13.86
N ALA A 291 9.93 24.01 13.47
CA ALA A 291 10.68 23.00 12.74
C ALA A 291 11.07 23.48 11.34
N GLU A 292 10.15 24.13 10.61
CA GLU A 292 10.43 24.76 9.31
C GLU A 292 11.48 25.87 9.44
N ALA A 293 11.39 26.71 10.48
CA ALA A 293 12.40 27.72 10.76
C ALA A 293 13.77 27.09 11.04
N PHE A 294 13.83 25.99 11.80
CA PHE A 294 15.06 25.25 12.02
C PHE A 294 15.62 24.66 10.71
N LEU A 295 14.80 23.96 9.92
CA LEU A 295 15.20 23.40 8.61
C LEU A 295 15.71 24.49 7.65
N ALA A 296 15.15 25.69 7.70
CA ALA A 296 15.61 26.82 6.90
C ALA A 296 17.05 27.26 7.25
N THR A 297 17.51 27.04 8.48
CA THR A 297 18.89 27.35 8.90
C THR A 297 19.91 26.28 8.50
N LEU A 298 19.47 25.09 8.08
CA LEU A 298 20.34 23.94 7.81
C LEU A 298 20.89 23.93 6.39
N SER A 299 22.12 23.43 6.24
CA SER A 299 22.73 23.14 4.94
C SER A 299 21.97 22.02 4.21
N THR A 300 22.20 21.89 2.90
CA THR A 300 21.63 20.79 2.11
C THR A 300 22.02 19.42 2.68
N ALA A 301 23.29 19.24 3.07
CA ALA A 301 23.77 17.98 3.65
C ALA A 301 23.07 17.61 4.96
N GLN A 302 22.85 18.62 5.83
CA GLN A 302 22.12 18.44 7.10
C GLN A 302 20.63 18.13 6.91
N LYS A 303 20.09 18.34 5.71
CA LYS A 303 18.70 18.03 5.33
C LYS A 303 18.56 16.83 4.40
N THR A 304 19.66 16.20 3.99
CA THR A 304 19.59 15.03 3.13
C THR A 304 18.83 13.94 3.87
N VAL A 305 17.70 13.51 3.32
CA VAL A 305 16.88 12.47 3.96
C VAL A 305 17.70 11.19 4.04
N ALA A 306 17.98 10.72 5.24
CA ALA A 306 18.62 9.43 5.44
C ALA A 306 17.61 8.31 5.24
N THR A 307 17.99 7.34 4.40
CA THR A 307 17.28 6.08 4.20
C THR A 307 17.84 4.97 5.08
N ASP A 308 19.07 5.15 5.60
CA ASP A 308 19.58 4.36 6.70
C ASP A 308 19.06 4.91 8.04
N ALA A 309 18.97 4.03 9.01
CA ALA A 309 18.31 4.35 10.25
C ALA A 309 19.21 5.08 11.25
N THR A 310 20.48 5.35 10.94
CA THR A 310 21.44 5.95 11.89
C THR A 310 22.35 6.96 11.21
N SER A 311 22.13 8.24 11.49
CA SER A 311 23.01 9.31 11.03
C SER A 311 23.11 10.42 12.06
N ALA A 312 24.35 10.89 12.30
CA ALA A 312 24.63 12.08 13.11
C ALA A 312 24.74 13.37 12.27
N THR A 313 24.64 13.24 10.94
CA THR A 313 24.92 14.33 9.99
C THR A 313 23.67 14.88 9.30
N THR A 314 22.52 14.26 9.49
CA THR A 314 21.23 14.75 8.98
C THR A 314 20.17 14.79 10.06
N VAL A 315 19.19 15.67 9.90
CA VAL A 315 17.99 15.76 10.75
C VAL A 315 16.79 15.01 10.19
N LEU A 316 16.72 14.79 8.87
CA LEU A 316 15.53 14.23 8.20
C LEU A 316 15.72 12.74 7.91
N PHE A 317 14.70 11.95 8.24
CA PHE A 317 14.64 10.52 7.98
C PHE A 317 13.31 10.17 7.33
N ASP A 318 13.30 9.16 6.46
CA ASP A 318 12.06 8.73 5.80
C ASP A 318 11.04 8.22 6.80
N TYR A 319 9.76 8.59 6.59
CA TYR A 319 8.62 8.02 7.31
C TYR A 319 8.34 6.60 6.81
N ALA A 320 9.18 5.67 7.24
CA ALA A 320 9.04 4.25 6.97
C ALA A 320 8.95 3.49 8.28
N LEU A 321 8.10 2.46 8.34
CA LEU A 321 7.95 1.61 9.52
C LEU A 321 9.29 1.01 9.99
N ALA A 322 10.24 0.77 9.08
CA ALA A 322 11.59 0.31 9.43
C ALA A 322 12.39 1.34 10.24
N ASN A 323 12.38 2.61 9.83
CA ASN A 323 13.03 3.71 10.56
C ASN A 323 12.27 3.97 11.87
N ALA A 324 10.95 3.92 11.78
CA ALA A 324 10.06 4.10 12.90
C ALA A 324 10.38 3.17 14.07
N ASN A 325 10.58 1.89 13.70
CA ASN A 325 10.84 0.78 14.58
C ASN A 325 12.22 0.78 15.23
N GLN A 326 13.19 1.56 14.75
CA GLN A 326 14.49 1.61 15.41
C GLN A 326 14.52 2.63 16.55
N TRP A 327 13.53 3.52 16.58
CA TRP A 327 13.54 4.71 17.43
C TRP A 327 12.64 4.54 18.66
N THR A 328 12.09 3.33 18.84
CA THR A 328 11.08 3.03 19.84
C THR A 328 11.64 2.96 21.26
N ASN A 329 12.91 2.61 21.52
CA ASN A 329 13.48 2.60 22.88
C ASN A 329 15.03 2.60 22.93
N LEU A 330 15.58 3.26 23.97
CA LEU A 330 17.00 3.40 24.38
C LEU A 330 18.04 3.70 23.28
N PRO A 331 19.02 4.58 23.55
CA PRO A 331 19.92 5.12 22.54
C PRO A 331 21.06 4.16 22.23
N GLY A 332 20.77 3.05 21.53
CA GLY A 332 21.84 2.23 20.94
C GLY A 332 22.61 3.03 19.88
N SER A 333 21.88 3.63 18.95
CA SER A 333 22.42 4.52 17.91
C SER A 333 21.71 5.86 17.99
N ARG A 334 22.43 6.94 18.29
CA ARG A 334 21.81 8.27 18.45
C ARG A 334 21.56 8.88 17.08
N HIS A 335 20.30 9.14 16.77
CA HIS A 335 19.83 9.62 15.47
C HIS A 335 19.73 11.15 15.46
N GLY A 336 19.99 11.76 14.32
CA GLY A 336 19.81 13.19 14.13
C GLY A 336 21.05 14.04 14.41
N LEU A 337 20.89 15.35 14.19
CA LEU A 337 21.95 16.32 14.44
C LEU A 337 22.17 16.49 15.95
N ARG A 338 23.43 16.49 16.37
CA ARG A 338 23.78 16.74 17.77
C ARG A 338 23.48 18.19 18.16
N LEU A 339 22.92 18.38 19.34
CA LEU A 339 22.58 19.67 19.93
C LEU A 339 23.80 20.30 20.60
N ASN A 340 24.88 20.48 19.83
CA ASN A 340 26.16 21.02 20.28
C ASN A 340 26.79 21.96 19.22
N ALA A 341 27.78 22.74 19.64
CA ALA A 341 28.46 23.71 18.76
C ALA A 341 29.36 23.08 17.70
N ALA A 342 29.72 21.79 17.84
CA ALA A 342 30.49 21.08 16.83
C ALA A 342 29.63 20.68 15.61
N THR A 343 28.32 20.54 15.80
CA THR A 343 27.38 20.09 14.76
C THR A 343 26.48 21.22 14.25
N LEU A 344 26.09 22.15 15.13
CA LEU A 344 25.17 23.24 14.82
C LEU A 344 25.82 24.60 15.12
N SER A 345 25.62 25.57 14.22
CA SER A 345 25.95 26.96 14.51
C SER A 345 25.06 27.52 15.63
N THR A 346 25.45 28.65 16.25
CA THR A 346 24.65 29.30 17.30
C THR A 346 23.19 29.57 16.87
N ALA A 347 22.99 30.01 15.63
CA ALA A 347 21.65 30.24 15.08
C ALA A 347 20.87 28.94 14.88
N GLN A 348 21.53 27.89 14.39
CA GLN A 348 20.92 26.56 14.22
C GLN A 348 20.55 25.94 15.58
N LEU A 349 21.42 26.06 16.59
CA LEU A 349 21.15 25.57 17.94
C LEU A 349 19.99 26.32 18.61
N ALA A 350 19.93 27.64 18.45
CA ALA A 350 18.81 28.44 18.93
C ALA A 350 17.48 28.02 18.26
N ALA A 351 17.50 27.79 16.95
CA ALA A 351 16.32 27.32 16.22
C ALA A 351 15.91 25.90 16.62
N ALA A 352 16.86 24.97 16.81
CA ALA A 352 16.58 23.62 17.31
C ALA A 352 15.94 23.66 18.72
N ASN A 353 16.49 24.46 19.64
CA ASN A 353 15.92 24.63 20.96
C ASN A 353 14.52 25.26 20.92
N ALA A 354 14.23 26.14 19.96
CA ALA A 354 12.89 26.67 19.76
C ALA A 354 11.88 25.57 19.36
N VAL A 355 12.29 24.57 18.56
CA VAL A 355 11.45 23.39 18.26
C VAL A 355 11.12 22.64 19.56
N ILE A 356 12.13 22.34 20.36
CA ILE A 356 11.98 21.58 21.61
C ILE A 356 11.10 22.35 22.61
N ALA A 357 11.33 23.66 22.78
CA ALA A 357 10.53 24.53 23.64
C ALA A 357 9.06 24.64 23.18
N LYS A 358 8.80 24.50 21.88
CA LYS A 358 7.44 24.40 21.36
C LYS A 358 6.81 23.03 21.59
N ALA A 359 7.59 21.96 21.69
CA ALA A 359 7.05 20.60 21.85
C ALA A 359 6.84 20.18 23.32
N LEU A 360 7.67 20.67 24.23
CA LEU A 360 7.65 20.29 25.66
C LEU A 360 7.15 21.42 26.55
N SER A 361 6.54 21.09 27.69
CA SER A 361 6.21 22.09 28.72
C SER A 361 7.47 22.61 29.41
N ALA A 362 7.33 23.66 30.24
CA ALA A 362 8.40 24.08 31.14
C ALA A 362 8.92 22.93 32.02
N THR A 363 8.04 22.03 32.47
CA THR A 363 8.47 20.83 33.23
C THR A 363 9.32 19.90 32.37
N GLY A 364 8.89 19.64 31.12
CA GLY A 364 9.64 18.78 30.20
C GLY A 364 11.01 19.36 29.84
N ILE A 365 11.10 20.69 29.67
CA ILE A 365 12.34 21.41 29.42
C ILE A 365 13.28 21.34 30.62
N THR A 366 12.77 21.60 31.84
CA THR A 366 13.57 21.44 33.07
C THR A 366 14.11 20.03 33.17
N LEU A 367 13.28 19.01 32.95
CA LEU A 367 13.72 17.61 33.01
C LEU A 367 14.79 17.30 31.95
N LEU A 368 14.59 17.70 30.69
CA LEU A 368 15.60 17.53 29.62
C LEU A 368 16.94 18.16 30.03
N ASN A 369 16.93 19.38 30.56
CA ASN A 369 18.16 20.08 30.94
C ASN A 369 18.85 19.44 32.14
N GLU A 370 18.09 19.00 33.15
CA GLU A 370 18.62 18.26 34.29
C GLU A 370 19.25 16.92 33.87
N LEU A 371 18.66 16.20 32.92
CA LEU A 371 19.22 14.96 32.38
C LEU A 371 20.53 15.21 31.60
N ARG A 372 20.57 16.29 30.80
CA ARG A 372 21.81 16.72 30.12
C ARG A 372 22.91 17.06 31.12
N ALA A 373 22.56 17.71 32.22
CA ALA A 373 23.51 18.06 33.28
C ALA A 373 24.03 16.83 34.02
N ALA A 374 23.15 15.86 34.34
CA ALA A 374 23.54 14.58 34.92
C ALA A 374 24.52 13.82 34.00
N ASP A 375 24.23 13.78 32.70
CA ASP A 375 25.12 13.20 31.69
C ASP A 375 26.50 13.87 31.63
N THR A 376 26.57 15.18 31.84
CA THR A 376 27.84 15.90 31.95
C THR A 376 28.61 15.52 33.22
N VAL A 377 27.93 15.37 34.36
CA VAL A 377 28.54 14.88 35.60
C VAL A 377 29.16 13.49 35.39
N LEU A 378 28.48 12.60 34.68
CA LEU A 378 29.00 11.27 34.35
C LEU A 378 30.18 11.31 33.39
N ALA A 379 30.14 12.17 32.38
CA ALA A 379 31.23 12.34 31.42
C ALA A 379 32.53 12.76 32.13
N THR A 380 32.44 13.70 33.07
CA THR A 380 33.57 14.12 33.91
C THR A 380 34.10 12.98 34.76
N ALA A 381 33.21 12.22 35.42
CA ALA A 381 33.61 11.10 36.25
C ALA A 381 34.33 10.00 35.44
N GLN A 382 33.86 9.70 34.23
CA GLN A 382 34.54 8.78 33.31
C GLN A 382 35.93 9.29 32.90
N GLY A 383 36.07 10.57 32.58
CA GLY A 383 37.35 11.16 32.16
C GLY A 383 38.42 11.16 33.27
N THR A 384 37.99 11.25 34.53
CA THR A 384 38.89 11.31 35.69
C THR A 384 39.38 9.92 36.12
N ALA A 385 38.64 8.85 35.77
CA ALA A 385 38.96 7.46 36.13
C ALA A 385 40.03 6.79 35.24
N GLY A 386 40.50 7.45 34.18
CA GLY A 386 41.66 7.04 33.38
C GLY A 386 41.68 5.58 32.91
N GLY A 387 40.98 5.23 31.83
CA GLY A 387 41.22 3.95 31.14
C GLY A 387 40.09 3.45 30.26
N SER A 388 40.44 3.10 29.03
CA SER A 388 39.59 2.39 28.07
C SER A 388 39.11 1.05 28.63
N GLY A 389 37.80 0.97 28.83
CA GLY A 389 37.06 -0.27 29.06
C GLY A 389 37.07 -0.75 30.50
N MET A 390 35.88 -0.90 31.07
CA MET A 390 35.63 -2.04 31.95
C MET A 390 34.18 -2.49 31.90
N PRO A 391 33.92 -3.76 31.54
CA PRO A 391 32.94 -4.58 32.22
C PRO A 391 33.56 -5.12 33.52
N GLY A 392 32.90 -4.85 34.66
CA GLY A 392 33.09 -5.56 35.93
C GLY A 392 34.48 -5.46 36.61
N GLY A 393 34.54 -4.71 37.72
CA GLY A 393 35.50 -4.99 38.81
C GLY A 393 36.64 -3.99 39.05
N GLY A 394 36.69 -2.85 38.36
CA GLY A 394 37.65 -1.77 38.65
C GLY A 394 37.16 -0.89 39.81
N THR A 395 38.05 -0.52 40.72
CA THR A 395 37.75 0.36 41.86
C THR A 395 37.21 1.71 41.37
N ALA A 396 35.92 1.94 41.64
CA ALA A 396 35.24 3.22 41.46
C ALA A 396 35.97 4.35 42.22
N PRO A 397 35.91 5.60 41.76
CA PRO A 397 36.36 6.73 42.56
C PRO A 397 35.63 6.72 43.90
N ALA A 398 36.38 6.63 45.00
CA ALA A 398 35.82 6.55 46.35
C ALA A 398 35.33 7.91 46.87
N ASP A 399 35.71 9.00 46.22
CA ASP A 399 35.38 10.38 46.58
C ASP A 399 34.96 11.19 45.35
N GLY A 400 33.71 11.66 45.37
CA GLY A 400 33.07 12.41 44.29
C GLY A 400 33.59 13.83 44.12
N THR A 401 34.87 14.01 43.75
CA THR A 401 35.42 15.31 43.34
C THR A 401 36.00 15.22 41.93
N GLY A 402 35.22 15.63 40.94
CA GLY A 402 35.65 15.89 39.57
C GLY A 402 35.74 17.39 39.28
N ALA A 403 36.56 17.79 38.31
CA ALA A 403 36.69 19.18 37.90
C ALA A 403 35.36 19.76 37.35
N PRO A 404 35.05 21.04 37.61
CA PRO A 404 33.75 21.64 37.36
C PRO A 404 33.42 21.74 35.84
N PRO A 405 32.14 21.64 35.45
CA PRO A 405 31.70 22.04 34.12
C PRO A 405 31.86 23.56 33.95
N THR A 406 32.41 24.02 32.82
CA THR A 406 32.67 25.44 32.54
C THR A 406 31.47 26.20 31.97
N GLY A 407 30.24 25.74 32.23
CA GLY A 407 29.01 26.32 31.67
C GLY A 407 28.00 26.68 32.75
N ALA A 408 27.50 27.92 32.73
CA ALA A 408 26.38 28.31 33.58
C ALA A 408 25.10 27.58 33.13
N ILE A 409 24.43 26.90 34.07
CA ILE A 409 23.07 26.37 33.87
C ILE A 409 22.08 27.51 34.17
N PRO A 410 21.26 27.97 33.21
CA PRO A 410 20.33 29.07 33.45
C PRO A 410 19.24 28.68 34.46
N ALA A 411 19.06 29.51 35.48
CA ALA A 411 18.15 29.26 36.61
C ALA A 411 16.64 29.43 36.29
N ASP A 412 16.28 29.85 35.07
CA ASP A 412 14.90 30.26 34.71
C ASP A 412 14.14 29.30 33.79
N GLY A 413 14.74 28.18 33.39
CA GLY A 413 14.09 27.20 32.52
C GLY A 413 13.83 27.69 31.07
N THR A 414 14.46 28.78 30.63
CA THR A 414 14.28 29.32 29.26
C THR A 414 15.56 29.49 28.45
N GLY A 415 16.72 29.03 28.94
CA GLY A 415 18.01 29.29 28.32
C GLY A 415 18.64 28.14 27.50
N THR A 416 19.45 28.54 26.52
CA THR A 416 20.31 27.70 25.67
C THR A 416 21.28 26.85 26.51
N PRO A 417 21.47 25.55 26.20
CA PRO A 417 22.42 24.68 26.89
C PRO A 417 23.88 25.16 26.74
N PRO A 418 24.77 24.88 27.71
CA PRO A 418 26.18 25.24 27.62
C PRO A 418 26.88 24.45 26.50
N THR A 419 27.75 25.13 25.75
CA THR A 419 28.62 24.54 24.72
C THR A 419 29.90 24.02 25.38
N GLY A 420 30.08 22.71 25.46
CA GLY A 420 31.35 22.09 25.84
C GLY A 420 32.29 22.00 24.62
N THR A 421 33.58 22.25 24.80
CA THR A 421 34.64 21.86 23.85
C THR A 421 35.29 20.57 24.34
N ILE A 422 35.36 19.55 23.47
CA ILE A 422 36.06 18.28 23.72
C ILE A 422 37.59 18.51 23.82
N PRO A 423 38.32 17.83 24.73
CA PRO A 423 39.73 17.51 24.52
C PRO A 423 39.81 16.43 23.44
N THR A 424 40.37 16.78 22.27
CA THR A 424 40.51 15.94 21.06
C THR A 424 40.66 14.45 21.35
N ASP A 425 39.75 13.68 20.78
CA ASP A 425 39.85 12.27 20.45
C ASP A 425 41.24 11.93 19.89
N GLY A 426 42.07 11.33 20.74
CA GLY A 426 43.30 10.69 20.31
C GLY A 426 42.95 9.57 19.34
N GLY A 427 43.46 9.66 18.11
CA GLY A 427 43.16 8.78 16.98
C GLY A 427 43.53 7.31 17.18
N GLY A 428 42.76 6.59 17.98
CA GLY A 428 42.79 5.13 18.06
C GLY A 428 41.75 4.52 17.13
N THR A 429 42.16 3.55 16.31
CA THR A 429 41.27 2.74 15.48
C THR A 429 40.21 2.01 16.32
N PRO A 430 38.96 1.88 15.85
CA PRO A 430 37.90 1.15 16.55
C PRO A 430 38.28 -0.33 16.77
N PRO A 431 37.96 -0.95 17.91
CA PRO A 431 38.18 -2.38 18.10
C PRO A 431 37.21 -3.15 17.20
N THR A 432 37.77 -3.97 16.31
CA THR A 432 37.07 -4.92 15.45
C THR A 432 36.69 -6.15 16.27
N GLY A 433 35.63 -6.05 17.08
CA GLY A 433 35.07 -7.15 17.85
C GLY A 433 33.59 -7.35 17.54
N THR A 434 33.24 -8.45 16.89
CA THR A 434 31.85 -8.87 16.64
C THR A 434 31.23 -9.38 17.93
N GLY A 435 30.65 -8.48 18.73
CA GLY A 435 29.87 -8.81 19.92
C GLY A 435 30.20 -7.91 21.11
N GLY A 436 29.40 -6.86 21.32
CA GLY A 436 29.55 -5.94 22.46
C GLY A 436 29.11 -4.53 22.07
N MET A 437 28.17 -3.97 22.82
CA MET A 437 27.65 -2.61 22.64
C MET A 437 28.83 -1.63 22.55
N ALA A 438 28.94 -0.90 21.44
CA ALA A 438 29.91 0.18 21.27
C ALA A 438 29.76 1.15 22.45
N ALA A 439 30.88 1.59 23.04
CA ALA A 439 30.90 2.41 24.25
C ALA A 439 29.96 3.63 24.13
N LEU A 440 28.80 3.58 24.79
CA LEU A 440 27.85 4.68 24.85
C LEU A 440 28.42 5.75 25.79
N GLY A 441 29.08 6.76 25.23
CA GLY A 441 29.58 7.89 26.03
C GLY A 441 28.46 8.65 26.75
N TYR A 442 28.78 9.30 27.86
CA TYR A 442 27.91 10.28 28.53
C TYR A 442 28.26 11.70 28.07
N GLY A 443 27.33 12.65 28.27
CA GLY A 443 27.58 14.07 28.07
C GLY A 443 26.42 14.82 27.41
N SER A 444 26.24 16.08 27.79
CA SER A 444 25.23 16.98 27.24
C SER A 444 25.35 17.20 25.73
N ASP A 445 26.55 17.04 25.17
CA ASP A 445 26.84 17.23 23.74
C ASP A 445 26.40 16.04 22.89
N LEU A 446 26.02 14.94 23.52
CA LEU A 446 25.59 13.74 22.83
C LEU A 446 24.07 13.67 22.64
N TYR A 447 23.33 14.70 23.02
CA TYR A 447 21.90 14.81 22.74
C TYR A 447 21.68 15.24 21.29
N SER A 448 20.60 14.77 20.67
CA SER A 448 20.29 15.02 19.27
C SER A 448 18.81 15.34 19.05
N ILE A 449 18.56 15.95 17.89
CA ILE A 449 17.23 16.21 17.35
C ILE A 449 17.10 15.54 15.98
N ALA A 450 15.97 14.86 15.75
CA ALA A 450 15.65 14.24 14.48
C ALA A 450 14.16 14.39 14.15
N PHE A 451 13.85 14.34 12.86
CA PHE A 451 12.50 14.23 12.33
C PHE A 451 12.34 12.93 11.55
N VAL A 452 11.40 12.06 11.94
CA VAL A 452 10.92 10.97 11.06
C VAL A 452 9.77 11.50 10.25
N GLY A 453 9.92 11.55 8.93
CA GLY A 453 9.01 12.25 8.06
C GLY A 453 9.21 13.76 8.05
N THR A 454 8.44 14.43 7.21
CA THR A 454 8.51 15.88 7.06
C THR A 454 7.59 16.56 8.07
N PRO A 455 8.08 17.52 8.87
CA PRO A 455 7.24 18.33 9.74
C PRO A 455 6.02 18.88 9.02
N SER A 456 4.83 18.56 9.52
CA SER A 456 3.57 18.83 8.86
C SER A 456 2.45 18.98 9.88
N ALA A 457 1.57 19.96 9.70
CA ALA A 457 0.40 20.07 10.59
C ALA A 457 -0.65 18.97 10.33
N THR A 458 -0.42 18.14 9.30
CA THR A 458 -1.49 17.54 8.52
C THR A 458 -1.13 16.17 7.93
N SER A 459 0.17 15.81 7.90
CA SER A 459 0.68 14.46 7.61
C SER A 459 1.40 13.90 8.84
N PRO A 460 1.51 12.57 9.01
CA PRO A 460 2.20 12.00 10.15
C PRO A 460 3.71 12.27 10.10
N TRP A 461 4.28 12.65 11.25
CA TRP A 461 5.72 12.77 11.46
C TRP A 461 6.06 12.69 12.94
N MET A 462 7.32 12.46 13.27
CA MET A 462 7.81 12.41 14.64
C MET A 462 8.91 13.43 14.87
N LEU A 463 8.84 14.17 15.97
CA LEU A 463 9.98 14.85 16.58
C LEU A 463 10.62 13.90 17.59
N GLN A 464 11.91 13.61 17.39
CA GLN A 464 12.71 12.89 18.38
C GLN A 464 13.72 13.84 19.03
N VAL A 465 13.77 13.79 20.36
CA VAL A 465 14.87 14.37 21.16
C VAL A 465 15.44 13.25 22.02
N ALA A 466 16.70 12.88 21.75
CA ALA A 466 17.33 11.73 22.39
C ALA A 466 18.73 12.05 22.92
N GLY A 467 19.14 11.38 23.99
CA GLY A 467 20.44 11.49 24.67
C GLY A 467 20.88 10.13 25.20
N HIS A 468 21.75 10.07 26.21
CA HIS A 468 22.06 8.79 26.87
C HIS A 468 20.87 8.36 27.74
N HIS A 469 20.40 9.32 28.54
CA HIS A 469 19.38 9.14 29.56
C HIS A 469 17.99 9.56 29.11
N LEU A 470 17.77 9.85 27.82
CA LEU A 470 16.49 10.35 27.34
C LEU A 470 16.19 9.84 25.93
N ALA A 471 14.93 9.46 25.71
CA ALA A 471 14.31 9.42 24.40
C ALA A 471 12.89 9.95 24.50
N TYR A 472 12.66 11.16 24.01
CA TYR A 472 11.32 11.67 23.72
C TYR A 472 11.00 11.45 22.25
N ASN A 473 9.92 10.71 21.99
CA ASN A 473 9.39 10.47 20.67
C ASN A 473 7.98 11.07 20.60
N ILE A 474 7.86 12.26 20.01
CA ILE A 474 6.60 13.00 19.93
C ILE A 474 6.06 12.86 18.50
N THR A 475 5.01 12.06 18.35
CA THR A 475 4.39 11.79 17.05
C THR A 475 3.22 12.73 16.83
N TYR A 476 3.22 13.43 15.71
CA TYR A 476 2.12 14.27 15.26
C TYR A 476 1.42 13.54 14.12
N ASN A 477 0.13 13.25 14.26
CA ASN A 477 -0.71 12.68 13.20
C ASN A 477 -2.06 13.40 13.15
N THR A 478 -2.76 13.36 12.02
CA THR A 478 -4.04 14.05 11.83
C THR A 478 -4.99 13.80 13.01
N GLY A 479 -5.33 14.87 13.74
CA GLY A 479 -6.21 14.82 14.92
C GLY A 479 -5.64 14.22 16.21
N LYS A 480 -4.37 13.78 16.26
CA LYS A 480 -3.77 13.16 17.47
C LYS A 480 -2.28 13.45 17.60
N VAL A 481 -1.84 13.97 18.75
CA VAL A 481 -0.43 13.97 19.18
C VAL A 481 -0.21 12.84 20.16
N SER A 482 0.87 12.07 19.98
CA SER A 482 1.39 11.14 20.96
C SER A 482 2.74 11.63 21.48
N ALA A 483 2.96 11.45 22.78
CA ALA A 483 4.21 11.76 23.47
C ALA A 483 5.02 10.50 23.79
N THR A 484 4.68 9.37 23.16
CA THR A 484 5.22 8.05 23.49
C THR A 484 5.71 7.32 22.24
N PRO A 485 6.75 6.47 22.38
CA PRO A 485 7.37 6.02 23.64
C PRO A 485 8.31 7.06 24.24
N ALA A 486 8.28 7.20 25.56
CA ALA A 486 9.18 8.07 26.30
C ALA A 486 10.02 7.24 27.28
N PHE A 487 11.33 7.18 27.05
CA PHE A 487 12.28 6.54 27.96
C PHE A 487 13.11 7.61 28.68
N ILE A 488 13.30 7.43 29.99
CA ILE A 488 14.20 8.26 30.78
C ILE A 488 15.03 7.37 31.70
N GLY A 489 16.33 7.60 31.73
CA GLY A 489 17.24 7.11 32.76
C GLY A 489 17.82 8.26 33.57
N VAL A 490 18.45 8.01 34.70
CA VAL A 490 19.26 9.04 35.37
C VAL A 490 20.30 8.42 36.29
N GLU A 491 21.52 8.92 36.16
CA GLU A 491 22.62 8.75 37.10
C GLU A 491 23.53 9.99 37.03
N PRO A 492 24.05 10.51 38.17
CA PRO A 492 23.64 10.18 39.53
C PRO A 492 22.20 10.67 39.82
N PRO A 493 21.51 10.11 40.84
CA PRO A 493 20.12 10.46 41.15
C PRO A 493 19.98 11.89 41.70
N ASN A 494 21.06 12.44 42.28
CA ASN A 494 21.18 13.85 42.65
C ASN A 494 22.64 14.28 42.82
N TRP A 495 22.84 15.60 42.81
CA TRP A 495 24.12 16.24 43.14
C TRP A 495 23.90 17.69 43.60
N THR A 496 24.93 18.30 44.17
CA THR A 496 24.99 19.75 44.42
C THR A 496 26.18 20.37 43.71
N VAL A 497 26.02 21.62 43.27
CA VAL A 497 27.08 22.44 42.70
C VAL A 497 27.37 23.60 43.64
N ALA A 498 28.57 23.64 44.21
CA ALA A 498 29.01 24.74 45.05
C ALA A 498 29.24 26.03 44.23
N ALA A 499 29.39 27.17 44.91
CA ALA A 499 29.58 28.46 44.23
C ALA A 499 30.87 28.54 43.40
N ASP A 500 31.88 27.72 43.71
CA ASP A 500 33.13 27.59 42.95
C ASP A 500 33.04 26.55 41.81
N GLY A 501 31.87 25.97 41.59
CA GLY A 501 31.60 24.96 40.57
C GLY A 501 31.83 23.52 41.03
N THR A 502 32.32 23.29 42.26
CA THR A 502 32.56 21.93 42.77
C THR A 502 31.28 21.11 42.76
N VAL A 503 31.32 19.95 42.08
CA VAL A 503 30.21 19.00 42.03
C VAL A 503 30.37 17.99 43.16
N THR A 504 29.35 17.86 44.01
CA THR A 504 29.24 16.79 45.01
C THR A 504 28.08 15.91 44.65
N VAL A 505 28.38 14.68 44.23
CA VAL A 505 27.38 13.66 43.92
C VAL A 505 26.85 13.07 45.22
N THR A 506 25.57 12.71 45.23
CA THR A 506 24.94 12.04 46.38
C THR A 506 24.94 12.87 47.67
N SER A 507 24.60 14.14 47.51
CA SER A 507 24.50 15.10 48.59
C SER A 507 23.24 14.85 49.44
N PRO A 508 23.35 14.83 50.79
CA PRO A 508 22.18 14.88 51.65
C PRO A 508 21.27 16.07 51.35
N ALA A 509 19.97 15.93 51.62
CA ALA A 509 19.04 17.04 51.54
C ALA A 509 19.52 18.20 52.43
N GLY A 510 19.71 19.39 51.85
CA GLY A 510 20.18 20.59 52.56
C GLY A 510 21.70 20.85 52.48
N SER A 511 22.45 20.08 51.68
CA SER A 511 23.84 20.43 51.33
C SER A 511 23.95 21.84 50.73
N ALA A 512 25.02 22.56 51.08
CA ALA A 512 25.28 23.90 50.55
C ALA A 512 25.57 23.87 49.04
N GLY A 513 24.99 24.82 48.29
CA GLY A 513 25.12 24.91 46.83
C GLY A 513 23.79 24.74 46.10
N THR A 514 23.84 24.77 44.77
CA THR A 514 22.68 24.54 43.90
C THR A 514 22.40 23.05 43.82
N ALA A 515 21.23 22.61 44.29
CA ALA A 515 20.83 21.20 44.28
C ALA A 515 20.15 20.81 42.97
N HIS A 516 20.48 19.61 42.50
CA HIS A 516 19.93 19.00 41.30
C HIS A 516 19.43 17.58 41.61
N ALA A 517 18.23 17.27 41.15
CA ALA A 517 17.59 15.97 41.32
C ALA A 517 16.69 15.70 40.11
N PRO A 518 17.27 15.23 38.99
CA PRO A 518 16.49 14.90 37.81
C PRO A 518 15.46 13.83 38.15
N MET A 519 14.29 13.91 37.52
CA MET A 519 13.15 13.03 37.78
C MET A 519 12.55 13.07 39.20
N GLU A 520 12.88 14.04 40.05
CA GLU A 520 12.34 14.10 41.42
C GLU A 520 10.80 14.12 41.44
N ARG A 521 10.15 14.78 40.48
CA ARG A 521 8.69 14.77 40.35
C ARG A 521 8.14 13.35 40.12
N GLN A 522 8.74 12.60 39.19
CA GLN A 522 8.37 11.21 38.90
C GLN A 522 8.66 10.30 40.10
N ARG A 523 9.86 10.39 40.68
CA ARG A 523 10.28 9.61 41.85
C ARG A 523 9.35 9.86 43.05
N ALA A 524 9.05 11.12 43.37
CA ALA A 524 8.17 11.47 44.48
C ALA A 524 6.74 10.94 44.27
N ALA A 525 6.22 10.98 43.04
CA ALA A 525 4.91 10.44 42.74
C ALA A 525 4.86 8.90 42.91
N VAL A 526 5.90 8.20 42.42
CA VAL A 526 6.06 6.75 42.60
C VAL A 526 6.20 6.38 44.07
N TYR A 527 7.03 7.11 44.81
CA TYR A 527 7.23 6.92 46.25
C TYR A 527 5.92 7.05 47.02
N ASN A 528 5.18 8.15 46.82
CA ASN A 528 3.92 8.38 47.52
C ASN A 528 2.88 7.30 47.20
N LEU A 529 2.79 6.87 45.94
CA LEU A 529 1.92 5.77 45.53
C LEU A 529 2.33 4.47 46.22
N ALA A 530 3.61 4.10 46.16
CA ALA A 530 4.12 2.88 46.78
C ALA A 530 3.88 2.87 48.30
N GLU A 531 4.23 3.93 49.01
CA GLU A 531 4.00 4.03 50.46
C GLU A 531 2.52 3.91 50.82
N SER A 532 1.64 4.54 50.05
CA SER A 532 0.18 4.43 50.27
C SER A 532 -0.36 3.01 50.06
N ILE A 533 0.27 2.22 49.18
CA ILE A 533 -0.08 0.82 48.95
C ILE A 533 0.47 -0.07 50.07
N TYR A 534 1.70 0.19 50.53
CA TYR A 534 2.34 -0.55 51.61
C TYR A 534 1.69 -0.36 52.97
N ALA A 535 1.04 0.79 53.19
CA ALA A 535 0.36 1.13 54.43
C ALA A 535 -0.79 0.18 54.80
N GLU A 536 -1.42 -0.48 53.81
CA GLU A 536 -2.51 -1.43 54.04
C GLU A 536 -2.15 -2.85 53.59
N ALA A 537 -2.41 -3.83 54.44
CA ALA A 537 -2.03 -5.22 54.17
C ALA A 537 -2.70 -5.82 52.93
N THR A 538 -3.96 -5.45 52.68
CA THR A 538 -4.77 -5.92 51.54
C THR A 538 -4.26 -5.37 50.22
N THR A 539 -4.02 -4.06 50.12
CA THR A 539 -3.52 -3.42 48.90
C THR A 539 -2.08 -3.81 48.63
N LYS A 540 -1.25 -3.94 49.66
CA LYS A 540 0.12 -4.47 49.55
C LYS A 540 0.12 -5.88 48.97
N ALA A 541 -0.73 -6.78 49.46
CA ALA A 541 -0.81 -8.13 48.94
C ALA A 541 -1.30 -8.16 47.47
N ALA A 542 -2.32 -7.36 47.15
CA ALA A 542 -2.91 -7.31 45.81
C ALA A 542 -2.00 -6.67 44.75
N ALA A 543 -1.19 -5.68 45.13
CA ALA A 543 -0.30 -4.98 44.21
C ALA A 543 1.02 -5.71 43.95
N LYS A 544 1.38 -6.73 44.75
CA LYS A 544 2.68 -7.41 44.63
C LYS A 544 2.76 -8.25 43.35
N LEU A 545 3.76 -7.97 42.54
CA LEU A 545 4.09 -8.74 41.34
C LEU A 545 5.03 -9.91 41.68
N ALA A 546 4.90 -11.00 40.94
CA ALA A 546 5.84 -12.11 41.01
C ALA A 546 7.09 -11.82 40.17
N GLY A 547 8.26 -12.27 40.66
CA GLY A 547 9.54 -12.12 39.97
C GLY A 547 10.42 -10.99 40.49
N THR A 548 11.53 -10.78 39.80
CA THR A 548 12.52 -9.72 40.07
C THR A 548 12.69 -8.87 38.82
N PHE A 549 12.76 -7.56 38.99
CA PHE A 549 12.79 -6.61 37.89
C PHE A 549 14.14 -5.92 37.86
N THR A 550 15.01 -6.30 36.92
CA THR A 550 16.34 -5.70 36.78
C THR A 550 16.32 -4.49 35.86
N ASP A 551 15.28 -4.31 35.07
CA ASP A 551 15.07 -3.18 34.16
C ASP A 551 13.56 -2.99 33.89
N VAL A 552 13.21 -1.94 33.16
CA VAL A 552 11.89 -1.77 32.57
C VAL A 552 11.57 -2.94 31.64
N ILE A 553 10.35 -3.48 31.73
CA ILE A 553 9.89 -4.64 30.97
C ILE A 553 9.57 -4.24 29.53
N MET A 554 9.02 -3.03 29.34
CA MET A 554 8.69 -2.50 28.02
C MET A 554 9.78 -1.55 27.48
N GLY A 555 11.04 -1.76 27.92
CA GLY A 555 12.26 -1.07 27.47
C GLY A 555 12.82 -1.57 26.14
N ALA A 556 14.10 -1.32 25.82
CA ALA A 556 14.69 -1.69 24.52
C ALA A 556 15.21 -3.13 24.41
N SER A 557 15.39 -3.84 25.54
CA SER A 557 16.11 -5.11 25.57
C SER A 557 15.18 -6.33 25.37
N GLY A 558 15.66 -7.32 24.62
CA GLY A 558 15.17 -8.72 24.72
C GLY A 558 13.69 -8.98 24.41
N ASN A 559 13.19 -8.55 23.24
CA ASN A 559 11.81 -8.76 22.71
C ASN A 559 10.70 -7.82 23.22
N SER A 560 10.99 -6.90 24.12
CA SER A 560 10.03 -5.93 24.68
C SER A 560 9.37 -5.00 23.66
N ASP A 561 10.12 -4.47 22.70
CA ASP A 561 9.58 -3.63 21.62
C ASP A 561 8.74 -4.44 20.62
N ALA A 562 9.15 -5.68 20.34
CA ALA A 562 8.38 -6.62 19.53
C ALA A 562 7.05 -7.01 20.22
N ASN A 563 7.09 -7.22 21.54
CA ASN A 563 5.91 -7.49 22.34
C ASN A 563 4.96 -6.28 22.36
N PHE A 564 5.49 -5.06 22.49
CA PHE A 564 4.67 -3.85 22.39
C PHE A 564 3.95 -3.76 21.04
N ARG A 565 4.66 -4.00 19.93
CA ARG A 565 4.10 -3.99 18.57
C ARG A 565 2.98 -5.00 18.37
N ALA A 566 3.14 -6.18 18.96
CA ALA A 566 2.13 -7.23 18.93
C ALA A 566 0.98 -6.96 19.92
N LEU A 567 0.99 -5.82 20.64
CA LEU A 567 0.10 -5.50 21.74
C LEU A 567 0.09 -6.59 22.83
N VAL A 568 1.22 -7.28 22.97
CA VAL A 568 1.45 -8.34 23.96
C VAL A 568 2.00 -7.69 25.22
N TYR A 569 1.08 -7.34 26.12
CA TYR A 569 1.41 -6.80 27.43
C TYR A 569 1.41 -7.91 28.50
N PRO A 570 2.36 -7.92 29.45
CA PRO A 570 2.32 -8.83 30.59
C PRO A 570 1.11 -8.57 31.49
N THR A 571 0.01 -9.31 31.28
CA THR A 571 -1.26 -9.18 32.01
C THR A 571 -1.43 -10.21 33.14
N SER A 572 -0.63 -11.27 33.20
CA SER A 572 -0.62 -12.18 34.34
C SER A 572 -0.09 -11.45 35.58
N GLY A 573 -0.96 -11.22 36.58
CA GLY A 573 -0.62 -10.42 37.77
C GLY A 573 -0.61 -8.92 37.48
N ARG A 574 -1.73 -8.33 37.02
CA ARG A 574 -1.83 -6.87 36.74
C ARG A 574 -1.54 -6.01 37.99
N GLY A 575 -1.74 -6.56 39.18
CA GLY A 575 -1.58 -5.89 40.46
C GLY A 575 -2.91 -5.45 41.04
N LEU A 576 -2.89 -4.37 41.84
CA LEU A 576 -4.06 -3.79 42.50
C LEU A 576 -4.87 -2.96 41.50
N GLN A 577 -6.13 -3.34 41.28
CA GLN A 577 -7.05 -2.58 40.43
C GLN A 577 -7.45 -1.26 41.09
N TYR A 578 -7.52 -0.18 40.31
CA TYR A 578 -7.88 1.16 40.77
C TYR A 578 -9.21 1.19 41.55
N ALA A 579 -10.20 0.42 41.12
CA ALA A 579 -11.51 0.36 41.78
C ALA A 579 -11.41 -0.09 43.25
N ALA A 580 -10.45 -0.96 43.57
CA ALA A 580 -10.21 -1.51 44.90
C ALA A 580 -9.39 -0.59 45.83
N MET A 581 -8.91 0.56 45.32
CA MET A 581 -8.10 1.51 46.07
C MET A 581 -8.94 2.48 46.91
N ASN A 582 -8.37 2.94 48.02
CA ASN A 582 -8.91 4.05 48.81
C ASN A 582 -8.73 5.40 48.09
N ALA A 583 -9.35 6.46 48.61
CA ALA A 583 -9.30 7.79 47.97
C ALA A 583 -7.88 8.35 47.81
N THR A 584 -7.01 8.15 48.81
CA THR A 584 -5.62 8.61 48.80
C THR A 584 -4.80 7.90 47.72
N GLN A 585 -4.87 6.57 47.66
CA GLN A 585 -4.23 5.75 46.63
C GLN A 585 -4.69 6.14 45.23
N LYS A 586 -6.00 6.33 45.05
CA LYS A 586 -6.60 6.82 43.79
C LYS A 586 -6.03 8.18 43.37
N GLY A 587 -5.84 9.08 44.34
CA GLY A 587 -5.19 10.38 44.12
C GLY A 587 -3.74 10.22 43.66
N TYR A 588 -2.97 9.32 44.30
CA TYR A 588 -1.57 9.09 43.93
C TYR A 588 -1.39 8.39 42.58
N VAL A 589 -2.31 7.53 42.13
CA VAL A 589 -2.29 7.00 40.76
C VAL A 589 -2.46 8.13 39.74
N ARG A 590 -3.43 9.03 39.96
CA ARG A 590 -3.64 10.19 39.08
C ARG A 590 -2.40 11.11 39.06
N ALA A 591 -1.82 11.39 40.23
CA ALA A 591 -0.62 12.21 40.36
C ALA A 591 0.61 11.55 39.70
N ALA A 592 0.75 10.23 39.81
CA ALA A 592 1.79 9.48 39.12
C ALA A 592 1.62 9.59 37.61
N ILE A 593 0.45 9.33 37.04
CA ILE A 593 0.22 9.50 35.59
C ILE A 593 0.57 10.93 35.13
N ALA A 594 0.11 11.95 35.87
CA ALA A 594 0.38 13.35 35.56
C ALA A 594 1.89 13.70 35.56
N ALA A 595 2.70 13.08 36.43
CA ALA A 595 4.13 13.37 36.50
C ALA A 595 4.90 13.09 35.18
N TRP A 596 4.40 12.18 34.33
CA TRP A 596 4.94 11.96 32.98
C TRP A 596 4.24 12.83 31.95
N VAL A 597 2.91 12.90 31.99
CA VAL A 597 2.12 13.62 30.98
C VAL A 597 2.39 15.13 31.01
N ASP A 598 2.60 15.72 32.18
CA ASP A 598 2.87 17.16 32.36
C ASP A 598 4.22 17.62 31.79
N THR A 599 5.08 16.69 31.34
CA THR A 599 6.29 17.03 30.58
C THR A 599 5.96 17.54 29.16
N GLN A 600 4.75 17.26 28.68
CA GLN A 600 4.26 17.63 27.36
C GLN A 600 3.53 18.96 27.40
N GLN A 601 3.42 19.61 26.24
CA GLN A 601 2.69 20.88 26.11
C GLN A 601 1.24 20.77 26.57
N ALA A 602 0.69 21.88 27.07
CA ALA A 602 -0.54 21.88 27.88
C ALA A 602 -1.75 21.27 27.15
N ASP A 603 -1.88 21.48 25.85
CA ASP A 603 -2.95 20.90 25.03
C ASP A 603 -2.79 19.39 24.85
N VAL A 604 -1.56 18.93 24.60
CA VAL A 604 -1.22 17.49 24.51
C VAL A 604 -1.43 16.81 25.87
N ALA A 605 -0.95 17.44 26.95
CA ALA A 605 -1.10 16.93 28.30
C ALA A 605 -2.58 16.84 28.71
N ALA A 606 -3.38 17.86 28.43
CA ALA A 606 -4.81 17.86 28.72
C ALA A 606 -5.56 16.75 27.97
N ALA A 607 -5.24 16.53 26.68
CA ALA A 607 -5.84 15.46 25.91
C ALA A 607 -5.49 14.07 26.47
N LEU A 608 -4.20 13.81 26.72
CA LEU A 608 -3.73 12.54 27.26
C LEU A 608 -4.27 12.28 28.68
N LEU A 609 -4.32 13.30 29.55
CA LEU A 609 -4.92 13.16 30.88
C LEU A 609 -6.42 12.91 30.79
N GLY A 610 -7.14 13.57 29.86
CA GLY A 610 -8.55 13.28 29.60
C GLY A 610 -8.78 11.81 29.24
N ASP A 611 -7.91 11.25 28.40
CA ASP A 611 -7.98 9.86 27.97
C ASP A 611 -7.57 8.86 29.07
N TYR A 612 -6.49 9.15 29.80
CA TYR A 612 -5.93 8.22 30.79
C TYR A 612 -6.69 8.24 32.12
N LEU A 613 -7.31 9.38 32.46
CA LEU A 613 -7.96 9.61 33.74
C LEU A 613 -9.50 9.59 33.65
N ALA A 614 -10.05 9.23 32.48
CA ALA A 614 -11.46 8.94 32.32
C ALA A 614 -11.90 7.79 33.25
N ASP A 615 -13.14 7.83 33.72
CA ASP A 615 -13.61 6.89 34.74
C ASP A 615 -13.60 5.43 34.25
N ASP A 616 -13.91 5.21 32.98
CA ASP A 616 -13.84 3.89 32.33
C ASP A 616 -12.38 3.42 32.14
N ALA A 617 -11.48 4.32 31.76
CA ALA A 617 -10.05 4.03 31.66
C ALA A 617 -9.45 3.65 33.02
N LEU A 618 -9.79 4.42 34.07
CA LEU A 618 -9.33 4.16 35.43
C LEU A 618 -9.93 2.89 36.01
N ALA A 619 -11.19 2.55 35.69
CA ALA A 619 -11.80 1.31 36.15
C ALA A 619 -10.99 0.06 35.74
N ASP A 620 -10.31 0.10 34.59
CA ASP A 620 -9.40 -0.96 34.12
C ASP A 620 -7.90 -0.58 34.22
N THR A 621 -7.56 0.30 35.16
CA THR A 621 -6.16 0.63 35.50
C THR A 621 -5.70 -0.14 36.74
N TYR A 622 -4.47 -0.66 36.70
CA TYR A 622 -3.86 -1.46 37.77
C TYR A 622 -2.50 -0.91 38.16
N VAL A 623 -2.16 -1.07 39.43
CA VAL A 623 -0.83 -0.76 39.96
C VAL A 623 -0.17 -2.03 40.48
N GLY A 624 1.02 -2.32 39.96
CA GLY A 624 1.86 -3.41 40.41
C GLY A 624 3.18 -2.91 40.99
N TYR A 625 3.74 -3.61 41.98
CA TYR A 625 5.10 -3.37 42.44
C TYR A 625 5.93 -4.65 42.52
N GLY A 626 7.23 -4.52 42.26
CA GLY A 626 8.26 -5.52 42.52
C GLY A 626 9.10 -5.15 43.74
N VAL A 627 9.51 -6.15 44.51
CA VAL A 627 10.36 -5.95 45.70
C VAL A 627 11.81 -5.62 45.31
N GLY A 628 12.50 -4.90 46.19
CA GLY A 628 13.90 -4.58 46.05
C GLY A 628 14.82 -5.80 46.18
N GLN A 629 16.13 -5.56 46.15
CA GLN A 629 17.15 -6.58 46.19
C GLN A 629 17.01 -7.40 47.48
N ASN A 630 17.28 -8.71 47.38
CA ASN A 630 17.12 -9.67 48.48
C ASN A 630 15.70 -9.73 49.07
N GLY A 631 14.68 -9.28 48.33
CA GLY A 631 13.28 -9.30 48.77
C GLY A 631 12.93 -8.18 49.75
N VAL A 632 13.79 -7.17 49.89
CA VAL A 632 13.54 -5.98 50.72
C VAL A 632 12.34 -5.21 50.15
N LYS A 633 11.62 -4.48 51.02
CA LYS A 633 10.54 -3.57 50.62
C LYS A 633 11.05 -2.68 49.47
N ALA A 634 10.24 -2.52 48.42
CA ALA A 634 10.58 -1.58 47.36
C ALA A 634 10.75 -0.18 47.97
N ASP A 635 11.88 0.46 47.70
CA ASP A 635 12.23 1.77 48.22
C ASP A 635 12.48 2.74 47.07
N PHE A 636 11.67 3.78 47.04
CA PHE A 636 11.79 4.88 46.08
C PHE A 636 12.09 6.20 46.77
N SER A 637 12.48 6.21 48.06
CA SER A 637 12.73 7.42 48.84
C SER A 637 13.80 8.31 48.21
N ALA A 638 13.80 9.60 48.58
CA ALA A 638 14.78 10.54 48.06
C ALA A 638 16.20 10.07 48.42
N TYR A 639 17.14 10.20 47.48
CA TYR A 639 18.52 9.79 47.69
C TYR A 639 19.29 10.82 48.55
N PRO A 640 20.24 10.44 49.42
CA PRO A 640 20.52 9.08 49.89
C PRO A 640 19.30 8.50 50.60
N ASN A 641 18.94 7.26 50.22
CA ASN A 641 17.72 6.63 50.69
C ASN A 641 17.82 6.22 52.16
N SER A 642 16.69 5.82 52.74
CA SER A 642 16.60 5.47 54.17
C SER A 642 17.24 4.13 54.53
N LEU A 643 17.76 3.39 53.54
CA LEU A 643 18.32 2.05 53.74
C LEU A 643 19.75 2.11 54.27
N SER A 644 20.14 1.05 54.97
CA SER A 644 21.52 0.85 55.41
C SER A 644 22.52 0.76 54.26
N SER A 645 22.06 0.27 53.10
CA SER A 645 22.83 0.28 51.86
C SER A 645 21.92 0.74 50.71
N PRO A 646 22.33 1.75 49.92
CA PRO A 646 21.53 2.19 48.79
C PRO A 646 21.27 1.11 47.73
N LEU A 647 22.14 0.09 47.65
CA LEU A 647 21.98 -1.03 46.73
C LEU A 647 20.80 -1.95 47.12
N GLU A 648 20.34 -1.94 48.37
CA GLU A 648 19.14 -2.69 48.78
C GLU A 648 17.87 -2.19 48.06
N ALA A 649 17.86 -0.92 47.62
CA ALA A 649 16.77 -0.36 46.83
C ALA A 649 16.77 -0.86 45.37
N GLN A 650 17.85 -1.46 44.86
CA GLN A 650 17.87 -1.99 43.50
C GLN A 650 16.73 -2.99 43.29
N ARG A 651 16.24 -3.08 42.05
CA ARG A 651 15.09 -3.90 41.63
C ARG A 651 13.74 -3.45 42.19
N SER A 652 13.69 -2.38 43.01
CA SER A 652 12.43 -1.73 43.37
C SER A 652 11.75 -1.30 42.08
N TYR A 653 10.53 -1.80 41.85
CA TYR A 653 9.82 -1.64 40.61
C TYR A 653 8.37 -1.23 40.87
N LEU A 654 7.85 -0.30 40.08
CA LEU A 654 6.43 0.06 40.07
C LEU A 654 5.94 0.15 38.63
N ARG A 655 4.71 -0.31 38.41
CA ARG A 655 4.02 -0.25 37.12
C ARG A 655 2.60 0.29 37.27
N ILE A 656 2.21 1.17 36.37
CA ILE A 656 0.82 1.56 36.12
C ILE A 656 0.42 0.99 34.76
N ASP A 657 -0.62 0.15 34.74
CA ASP A 657 -1.13 -0.57 33.57
C ASP A 657 -2.62 -0.29 33.36
N GLY A 658 -2.95 0.61 32.43
CA GLY A 658 -4.32 0.92 32.02
C GLY A 658 -4.62 0.58 30.56
N PRO A 659 -5.83 0.87 30.07
CA PRO A 659 -6.23 0.56 28.69
C PRO A 659 -5.36 1.26 27.64
N ARG A 660 -4.96 2.51 27.91
CA ARG A 660 -4.01 3.26 27.08
C ARG A 660 -2.66 3.46 27.77
N VAL A 661 -2.64 3.86 29.04
CA VAL A 661 -1.41 4.23 29.74
C VAL A 661 -0.61 3.00 30.20
N TRP A 662 0.70 3.01 29.96
CA TRP A 662 1.67 2.09 30.55
C TRP A 662 2.86 2.88 31.08
N ILE A 663 3.09 2.87 32.38
CA ILE A 663 4.24 3.55 33.02
C ILE A 663 4.97 2.56 33.89
N GLU A 664 6.29 2.52 33.79
CA GLU A 664 7.17 1.72 34.66
C GLU A 664 8.23 2.60 35.29
N PHE A 665 8.62 2.29 36.52
CA PHE A 665 9.75 2.91 37.20
C PHE A 665 10.53 1.83 37.91
N VAL A 666 11.84 1.75 37.66
CA VAL A 666 12.73 0.76 38.26
C VAL A 666 13.99 1.42 38.81
N VAL A 667 14.45 0.92 39.94
CA VAL A 667 15.73 1.29 40.55
C VAL A 667 16.78 0.27 40.14
N GLN A 668 17.78 0.67 39.38
CA GLN A 668 18.93 -0.14 39.00
C GLN A 668 20.17 0.19 39.83
N GLN A 669 21.20 -0.64 39.67
CA GLN A 669 22.55 -0.31 40.13
C GLN A 669 23.14 0.81 39.28
N GLY A 670 23.84 1.76 39.90
CA GLY A 670 24.66 2.74 39.18
C GLY A 670 25.70 2.07 38.27
N VAL A 671 25.92 2.64 37.09
CA VAL A 671 26.93 2.17 36.12
C VAL A 671 28.28 2.84 36.37
N VAL A 672 28.29 4.16 36.58
CA VAL A 672 29.50 4.95 36.84
C VAL A 672 29.77 5.06 38.33
N TYR A 673 28.72 5.33 39.10
CA TYR A 673 28.73 5.36 40.56
C TYR A 673 28.14 4.06 41.09
N GLY A 674 28.89 2.96 41.00
CA GLY A 674 28.40 1.59 41.26
C GLY A 674 27.81 1.30 42.66
N THR A 675 28.02 2.21 43.62
CA THR A 675 27.45 2.18 44.98
C THR A 675 26.13 2.96 45.10
N ASN A 676 25.76 3.71 44.07
CA ASN A 676 24.53 4.50 44.00
C ASN A 676 23.44 3.75 43.21
N VAL A 677 22.28 4.39 43.09
CA VAL A 677 21.17 3.91 42.27
C VAL A 677 21.12 4.65 40.94
N HIS A 678 20.57 3.99 39.93
CA HIS A 678 20.27 4.53 38.61
C HIS A 678 18.78 4.31 38.37
N TYR A 679 18.00 5.35 38.07
CA TYR A 679 16.57 5.14 37.79
C TYR A 679 16.34 4.94 36.31
N HIS A 680 15.52 3.96 35.93
CA HIS A 680 14.96 3.84 34.59
C HIS A 680 13.44 3.97 34.67
N THR A 681 12.86 4.62 33.68
CA THR A 681 11.41 4.67 33.48
C THR A 681 11.07 4.62 32.01
N ILE A 682 9.89 4.07 31.74
CA ILE A 682 9.28 4.14 30.43
C ILE A 682 7.81 4.48 30.53
N TRP A 683 7.36 5.35 29.63
CA TRP A 683 5.95 5.69 29.44
C TRP A 683 5.53 5.41 28.00
N ARG A 684 4.43 4.65 27.85
CA ARG A 684 3.85 4.26 26.57
C ARG A 684 2.34 4.45 26.53
N ASP A 685 1.82 4.75 25.34
CA ASP A 685 0.39 4.72 25.02
C ASP A 685 0.09 3.53 24.12
N LYS A 686 -0.68 2.55 24.60
CA LYS A 686 -0.99 1.32 23.85
C LYS A 686 -1.73 1.54 22.52
N THR A 687 -2.26 2.74 22.29
CA THR A 687 -3.08 3.10 21.11
C THR A 687 -2.52 4.27 20.31
N ALA A 688 -1.42 4.87 20.77
CA ALA A 688 -0.83 6.07 20.19
C ALA A 688 0.69 6.04 20.18
N ASP A 689 1.32 5.05 20.79
CA ASP A 689 2.73 4.82 20.62
C ASP A 689 2.98 4.48 19.14
N TYR A 690 4.00 5.12 18.61
CA TYR A 690 4.45 4.99 17.24
C TYR A 690 4.67 3.53 16.82
N GLY A 691 5.11 2.67 17.74
CA GLY A 691 5.34 1.25 17.50
C GLY A 691 4.08 0.38 17.41
N GLY A 692 2.86 0.92 17.57
CA GLY A 692 1.65 0.09 17.61
C GLY A 692 0.41 0.66 16.93
N SER A 693 0.42 1.90 16.45
CA SER A 693 -0.81 2.56 15.96
C SER A 693 -0.63 3.67 14.92
N PHE A 694 0.58 3.92 14.41
CA PHE A 694 0.83 5.03 13.46
C PHE A 694 1.67 4.65 12.24
#